data_AF-A0A953RHQ5-F1
#
_entry.id   AF-A0A953RHQ5-F1
#
_cell.length_a   1.000
_cell.length_b   1.000
_cell.length_c   1.000
_cell.angle_alpha   90.00
_cell.angle_beta   90.00
_cell.angle_gamma   90.00
#
_symmetry.space_group_name_H-M   'P 1'
#
loop_
_entity.id
_entity.type
_entity.pdbx_description
1 polymer ?
#
loop_
_entity_poly.entity_id
_entity_poly.type
_entity_poly.pdbx_seq_one_letter_code
_entity_poly.pdbx_strand_id
1 'polypeptide(L)'
;MLFLSESVRKQRLEIGREMQAGTLGEVEAAQRLLQLDPNSGAAFLSLGNARAAAGDLAEAESLFWQGLDRNPCAFTFYMALSDLRRRRDPADVLANRLRMLGMWKLSFSVKIPDEVAAAFQGKSEKFDFKDPVTYEMFATAMEVQDKDTVDPPEVSDCLLPYRLLNDLQRQAPTLVEYRLVRDILANSARCLPLWRAALREWAKDPLAVSPRALALIIALLGEIAGVDVLDDFLELATFDDDEIFLHTHWAIWRIGQRLPSETLAKFRAATPSARPALRCGLADQMNLLPEVDGIGPALIGLLEGFSGFADDIDAPYLLLMVAAALDEFGLDAEAQRVFDQYQGILPRKGGKTLDKLTESEEGFIPKLVEKAFDGLTIEDVCIKRKLMVDDDDEEEQEEEVDEEELSVPKVPRVKPERNAPCWCGSGKKYKKCHLAADEEAERSPVKAEPARPVGDPFYKALFGKVLDSADEIRSRAEILEASRLYFDRDPRDVDPEETGAGGFFDWLVYDFRPGGTGRTLVEEYLRRRGGRLGARERALLESWRAARFGLFEVQRIDKETGVELKDVFAGDQFFVHDVSSSRSSVRWDCIMTRVQEFEGRRIFSGNGLILPRPLLSRFVAVVEEESRKAGQAPAEFVRANSHRWHRTIQEIHKEQITGLKVVNAEGDAIEFCSATYLVLDEEGLAATLGGMKVFEETTEESDPPGVRYFGWLETGVEESRRSYGHIEIRDGRLRLECNSRRRLQIGRQLLEKNAGSFLKHQGDVCESLDEAKERMSREKPKEETAQRVPSEEERELVLQFKAEHYATWPDEPLPALGGRTPREAVRSEVGRREVDDLLRMMENGEERLRKEGGPAFDFSPIRKTLGLDR
;
A
#
# COMPACT_ATOMS: atom_id res chain seq x y z
N MET A 1 -24.57 -21.49 -15.49
CA MET A 1 -23.79 -20.64 -16.39
C MET A 1 -23.48 -19.36 -15.66
N LEU A 2 -22.21 -19.15 -15.34
CA LEU A 2 -21.72 -17.97 -14.61
C LEU A 2 -21.80 -16.74 -15.52
N PHE A 3 -21.30 -16.85 -16.74
CA PHE A 3 -21.38 -15.78 -17.74
C PHE A 3 -22.60 -15.94 -18.65
N LEU A 4 -23.34 -14.86 -18.89
CA LEU A 4 -24.46 -14.91 -19.83
C LEU A 4 -23.96 -15.16 -21.26
N SER A 5 -24.61 -16.08 -21.97
CA SER A 5 -24.33 -16.32 -23.38
C SER A 5 -24.59 -15.07 -24.23
N GLU A 6 -23.90 -14.94 -25.37
CA GLU A 6 -24.06 -13.81 -26.28
C GLU A 6 -25.52 -13.64 -26.74
N SER A 7 -26.23 -14.75 -26.96
CA SER A 7 -27.65 -14.75 -27.30
C SER A 7 -28.50 -14.12 -26.20
N VAL A 8 -28.29 -14.52 -24.95
CA VAL A 8 -29.02 -13.97 -23.79
C VAL A 8 -28.68 -12.49 -23.59
N ARG A 9 -27.41 -12.09 -23.76
CA ARG A 9 -27.01 -10.67 -23.70
C ARG A 9 -27.74 -9.82 -24.76
N LYS A 10 -27.84 -10.32 -26.00
CA LYS A 10 -28.57 -9.64 -27.09
C LYS A 10 -30.05 -9.49 -26.77
N GLN A 11 -30.70 -10.55 -26.29
CA GLN A 11 -32.13 -10.50 -25.92
C GLN A 11 -32.41 -9.54 -24.76
N ARG A 12 -31.51 -9.47 -23.76
CA ARG A 12 -31.62 -8.48 -22.67
C ARG A 12 -31.53 -7.03 -23.18
N LEU A 13 -30.61 -6.76 -24.11
CA LEU A 13 -30.48 -5.45 -24.73
C LEU A 13 -31.72 -5.08 -25.54
N GLU A 14 -32.32 -6.04 -26.23
CA GLU A 14 -33.57 -5.84 -26.98
C GLU A 14 -34.73 -5.48 -26.04
N ILE A 15 -34.91 -6.21 -24.94
CA ILE A 15 -35.92 -5.89 -23.91
C ILE A 15 -35.71 -4.47 -23.37
N GLY A 16 -34.45 -4.08 -23.09
CA GLY A 16 -34.12 -2.72 -22.64
C GLY A 16 -34.48 -1.64 -23.67
N ARG A 17 -34.25 -1.90 -24.96
CA ARG A 17 -34.64 -0.98 -26.05
C ARG A 17 -36.16 -0.86 -26.20
N GLU A 18 -36.89 -1.98 -26.11
CA GLU A 18 -38.36 -1.98 -26.16
C GLU A 18 -38.97 -1.20 -24.97
N MET A 19 -38.38 -1.31 -23.78
CA MET A 19 -38.75 -0.50 -22.62
C MET A 19 -38.50 0.99 -22.87
N GLN A 20 -37.30 1.36 -23.34
CA GLN A 20 -36.97 2.76 -23.65
C GLN A 20 -37.85 3.35 -24.75
N ALA A 21 -38.26 2.54 -25.73
CA ALA A 21 -39.19 2.93 -26.79
C ALA A 21 -40.66 3.02 -26.32
N GLY A 22 -40.97 2.60 -25.09
CA GLY A 22 -42.33 2.58 -24.54
C GLY A 22 -43.24 1.50 -25.16
N THR A 23 -42.68 0.56 -25.94
CA THR A 23 -43.43 -0.53 -26.58
C THR A 23 -43.62 -1.73 -25.66
N LEU A 24 -42.91 -1.77 -24.53
CA LEU A 24 -42.99 -2.82 -23.52
C LEU A 24 -43.09 -2.20 -22.13
N GLY A 25 -44.11 -2.60 -21.35
CA GLY A 25 -44.30 -2.11 -19.97
C GLY A 25 -43.28 -2.69 -18.98
N GLU A 26 -42.96 -1.96 -17.90
CA GLU A 26 -41.92 -2.34 -16.92
C GLU A 26 -42.14 -3.73 -16.29
N VAL A 27 -43.38 -4.06 -15.94
CA VAL A 27 -43.72 -5.37 -15.34
C VAL A 27 -43.55 -6.51 -16.34
N GLU A 28 -43.98 -6.30 -17.59
CA GLU A 28 -43.84 -7.31 -18.65
C GLU A 28 -42.36 -7.52 -19.00
N ALA A 29 -41.59 -6.44 -19.09
CA ALA A 29 -40.15 -6.52 -19.31
C ALA A 29 -39.43 -7.26 -18.17
N ALA A 30 -39.78 -6.99 -16.92
CA ALA A 30 -39.21 -7.70 -15.78
C ALA A 30 -39.53 -9.20 -15.81
N GLN A 31 -40.76 -9.58 -16.20
CA GLN A 31 -41.13 -10.99 -16.37
C GLN A 31 -40.33 -11.67 -17.48
N ARG A 32 -40.14 -11.00 -18.63
CA ARG A 32 -39.28 -11.52 -19.72
C ARG A 32 -37.83 -11.64 -19.28
N LEU A 33 -37.30 -10.67 -18.53
CA LEU A 33 -35.94 -10.73 -17.99
C LEU A 33 -35.76 -11.92 -17.03
N LEU A 34 -36.74 -12.25 -16.18
CA LEU A 34 -36.67 -13.42 -15.30
C LEU A 34 -36.74 -14.76 -16.06
N GLN A 35 -37.42 -14.81 -17.20
CA GLN A 35 -37.41 -15.99 -18.06
C GLN A 35 -36.04 -16.23 -18.70
N LEU A 36 -35.30 -15.14 -19.00
CA LEU A 36 -33.96 -15.21 -19.58
C LEU A 36 -32.86 -15.41 -18.52
N ASP A 37 -32.98 -14.74 -17.38
CA ASP A 37 -32.06 -14.76 -16.26
C ASP A 37 -32.85 -14.78 -14.95
N PRO A 38 -33.07 -15.97 -14.35
CA PRO A 38 -33.75 -16.11 -13.07
C PRO A 38 -33.07 -15.38 -11.90
N ASN A 39 -31.83 -14.91 -12.11
CA ASN A 39 -31.05 -14.15 -11.14
C ASN A 39 -30.96 -12.66 -11.50
N SER A 40 -31.88 -12.14 -12.32
CA SER A 40 -31.90 -10.73 -12.74
C SER A 40 -32.36 -9.81 -11.60
N GLY A 41 -31.42 -9.13 -10.94
CA GLY A 41 -31.73 -8.14 -9.90
C GLY A 41 -32.65 -7.01 -10.39
N ALA A 42 -32.37 -6.45 -11.56
CA ALA A 42 -33.20 -5.40 -12.15
C ALA A 42 -34.68 -5.81 -12.27
N ALA A 43 -34.96 -7.08 -12.60
CA ALA A 43 -36.33 -7.57 -12.70
C ALA A 43 -37.03 -7.65 -11.33
N PHE A 44 -36.36 -8.17 -10.30
CA PHE A 44 -36.91 -8.20 -8.94
C PHE A 44 -37.18 -6.79 -8.39
N LEU A 45 -36.27 -5.85 -8.64
CA LEU A 45 -36.42 -4.47 -8.22
C LEU A 45 -37.63 -3.81 -8.89
N SER A 46 -37.78 -3.95 -10.22
CA SER A 46 -38.93 -3.41 -10.97
C SER A 46 -40.26 -4.01 -10.51
N LEU A 47 -40.33 -5.34 -10.32
CA LEU A 47 -41.55 -5.99 -9.83
C LEU A 47 -41.89 -5.57 -8.40
N GLY A 48 -40.90 -5.48 -7.51
CA GLY A 48 -41.09 -5.04 -6.13
C GLY A 48 -41.60 -3.60 -6.05
N ASN A 49 -41.00 -2.69 -6.84
CA ASN A 49 -41.46 -1.30 -6.96
C ASN A 49 -42.90 -1.20 -7.49
N ALA A 50 -43.25 -1.98 -8.50
CA ALA A 50 -44.61 -2.03 -9.04
C ALA A 50 -45.64 -2.51 -8.00
N ARG A 51 -45.29 -3.54 -7.21
CA ARG A 51 -46.14 -4.03 -6.11
C ARG A 51 -46.28 -3.02 -4.99
N ALA A 52 -45.18 -2.35 -4.61
CA ALA A 52 -45.20 -1.30 -3.61
C ALA A 52 -46.08 -0.11 -4.05
N ALA A 53 -46.01 0.28 -5.32
CA ALA A 53 -46.86 1.32 -5.90
C ALA A 53 -48.34 0.91 -5.94
N ALA A 54 -48.64 -0.37 -6.12
CA ALA A 54 -49.99 -0.93 -6.05
C ALA A 54 -50.51 -1.11 -4.60
N GLY A 55 -49.69 -0.80 -3.58
CA GLY A 55 -50.05 -0.93 -2.16
C GLY A 55 -49.91 -2.34 -1.59
N ASP A 56 -49.46 -3.33 -2.38
CA ASP A 56 -49.18 -4.68 -1.92
C ASP A 56 -47.77 -4.74 -1.32
N LEU A 57 -47.64 -4.16 -0.12
CA LEU A 57 -46.35 -4.01 0.54
C LEU A 57 -45.74 -5.37 0.92
N ALA A 58 -46.56 -6.40 1.20
CA ALA A 58 -46.07 -7.71 1.62
C ALA A 58 -45.39 -8.44 0.45
N GLU A 59 -46.02 -8.43 -0.72
CA GLU A 59 -45.42 -8.99 -1.93
C GLU A 59 -44.20 -8.18 -2.38
N ALA A 60 -44.23 -6.85 -2.24
CA ALA A 60 -43.08 -6.01 -2.54
C ALA A 60 -41.86 -6.37 -1.67
N GLU A 61 -42.07 -6.56 -0.36
CA GLU A 61 -41.00 -6.97 0.56
C GLU A 61 -40.42 -8.33 0.19
N SER A 62 -41.28 -9.30 -0.12
CA SER A 62 -40.89 -10.64 -0.60
C SER A 62 -40.02 -10.56 -1.86
N LEU A 63 -40.41 -9.74 -2.83
CA LEU A 63 -39.65 -9.55 -4.08
C LEU A 63 -38.30 -8.89 -3.83
N PHE A 64 -38.21 -7.91 -2.92
CA PHE A 64 -36.94 -7.28 -2.58
C PHE A 64 -36.00 -8.23 -1.86
N TRP A 65 -36.49 -9.07 -0.94
CA TRP A 65 -35.66 -10.13 -0.32
C TRP A 65 -35.17 -11.14 -1.36
N GLN A 66 -36.04 -11.62 -2.25
CA GLN A 66 -35.64 -12.53 -3.32
C GLN A 66 -34.59 -11.92 -4.25
N GLY A 67 -34.69 -10.62 -4.54
CA GLY A 67 -33.71 -9.87 -5.30
C GLY A 67 -32.37 -9.72 -4.56
N LEU A 68 -32.43 -9.41 -3.26
CA LEU A 68 -31.26 -9.28 -2.40
C LEU A 68 -30.49 -10.60 -2.27
N ASP A 69 -31.18 -11.72 -2.13
CA ASP A 69 -30.56 -13.06 -2.08
C ASP A 69 -29.76 -13.42 -3.34
N ARG A 70 -30.09 -12.79 -4.47
CA ARG A 70 -29.46 -13.01 -5.77
C ARG A 70 -28.41 -11.95 -6.11
N ASN A 71 -28.50 -10.78 -5.49
CA ASN A 71 -27.64 -9.63 -5.76
C ASN A 71 -27.29 -8.97 -4.41
N PRO A 72 -26.52 -9.66 -3.56
CA PRO A 72 -26.28 -9.22 -2.19
C PRO A 72 -25.26 -8.08 -2.06
N CYS A 73 -24.55 -7.74 -3.13
CA CYS A 73 -23.60 -6.63 -3.16
C CYS A 73 -24.28 -5.33 -3.64
N ALA A 74 -25.41 -5.41 -4.34
CA ALA A 74 -26.20 -4.26 -4.76
C ALA A 74 -26.87 -3.53 -3.57
N PHE A 75 -26.55 -2.24 -3.39
CA PHE A 75 -27.16 -1.39 -2.37
C PHE A 75 -28.68 -1.20 -2.53
N THR A 76 -29.20 -1.34 -3.75
CA THR A 76 -30.58 -0.98 -4.13
C THR A 76 -31.63 -1.74 -3.32
N PHE A 77 -31.42 -3.04 -3.09
CA PHE A 77 -32.35 -3.86 -2.33
C PHE A 77 -32.34 -3.55 -0.83
N TYR A 78 -31.15 -3.29 -0.26
CA TYR A 78 -31.03 -2.84 1.13
C TYR A 78 -31.81 -1.54 1.36
N MET A 79 -31.68 -0.59 0.44
CA MET A 79 -32.39 0.69 0.49
C MET A 79 -33.90 0.52 0.31
N ALA A 80 -34.32 -0.29 -0.68
CA ALA A 80 -35.73 -0.56 -0.94
C ALA A 80 -36.44 -1.23 0.25
N LEU A 81 -35.80 -2.25 0.87
CA LEU A 81 -36.31 -2.91 2.07
C LEU A 81 -36.36 -1.95 3.26
N SER A 82 -35.28 -1.18 3.50
CA SER A 82 -35.24 -0.15 4.54
C SER A 82 -36.42 0.82 4.41
N ASP A 83 -36.58 1.41 3.23
CA ASP A 83 -37.59 2.46 3.00
C ASP A 83 -39.01 1.89 3.09
N LEU A 84 -39.25 0.69 2.59
CA LEU A 84 -40.54 0.00 2.68
C LEU A 84 -40.93 -0.27 4.15
N ARG A 85 -39.98 -0.75 4.96
CA ARG A 85 -40.22 -1.07 6.37
C ARG A 85 -40.39 0.18 7.23
N ARG A 86 -39.58 1.22 7.01
CA ARG A 86 -39.71 2.52 7.71
C ARG A 86 -41.03 3.22 7.44
N ARG A 87 -41.64 3.02 6.27
CA ARG A 87 -43.00 3.53 5.99
C ARG A 87 -44.06 2.89 6.89
N ARG A 88 -43.85 1.64 7.33
CA ARG A 88 -44.76 0.94 8.25
C ARG A 88 -44.44 1.27 9.70
N ASP A 89 -43.16 1.25 10.06
CA ASP A 89 -42.66 1.58 11.40
C ASP A 89 -41.33 2.35 11.29
N PRO A 90 -41.33 3.68 11.56
CA PRO A 90 -40.12 4.49 11.54
C PRO A 90 -39.03 4.05 12.54
N ALA A 91 -39.38 3.28 13.57
CA ALA A 91 -38.46 2.77 14.59
C ALA A 91 -38.00 1.31 14.34
N ASP A 92 -38.32 0.74 13.16
CA ASP A 92 -37.95 -0.63 12.81
C ASP A 92 -36.41 -0.81 12.79
N VAL A 93 -35.90 -1.62 13.72
CA VAL A 93 -34.47 -1.90 13.89
C VAL A 93 -33.89 -2.58 12.64
N LEU A 94 -34.62 -3.53 12.03
CA LEU A 94 -34.17 -4.22 10.82
C LEU A 94 -34.02 -3.22 9.67
N ALA A 95 -34.95 -2.27 9.55
CA ALA A 95 -34.90 -1.25 8.52
C ALA A 95 -33.66 -0.34 8.68
N ASN A 96 -33.31 0.03 9.90
CA ASN A 96 -32.09 0.82 10.18
C ASN A 96 -30.81 0.04 9.85
N ARG A 97 -30.75 -1.26 10.21
CA ARG A 97 -29.60 -2.12 9.89
C ARG A 97 -29.45 -2.38 8.40
N LEU A 98 -30.56 -2.58 7.68
CA LEU A 98 -30.56 -2.68 6.22
C LEU A 98 -30.06 -1.39 5.58
N ARG A 99 -30.52 -0.23 6.05
CA ARG A 99 -30.03 1.06 5.57
C ARG A 99 -28.52 1.21 5.76
N MET A 100 -27.99 0.83 6.92
CA MET A 100 -26.56 0.87 7.23
C MET A 100 -25.75 -0.02 6.28
N LEU A 101 -26.18 -1.27 6.06
CA LEU A 101 -25.56 -2.16 5.07
C LEU A 101 -25.63 -1.58 3.65
N GLY A 102 -26.75 -0.94 3.29
CA GLY A 102 -26.88 -0.23 2.01
C GLY A 102 -25.88 0.93 1.85
N MET A 103 -25.58 1.67 2.93
CA MET A 103 -24.53 2.71 2.91
C MET A 103 -23.14 2.10 2.73
N TRP A 104 -22.84 0.98 3.41
CA TRP A 104 -21.59 0.25 3.18
C TRP A 104 -21.46 -0.23 1.73
N LYS A 105 -22.52 -0.77 1.12
CA LYS A 105 -22.49 -1.16 -0.30
C LYS A 105 -22.21 0.01 -1.24
N LEU A 106 -22.75 1.19 -0.95
CA LEU A 106 -22.41 2.40 -1.70
C LEU A 106 -20.94 2.80 -1.50
N SER A 107 -20.39 2.68 -0.29
CA SER A 107 -18.98 3.01 -0.04
C SER A 107 -17.97 2.10 -0.75
N PHE A 108 -18.35 0.87 -1.08
CA PHE A 108 -17.49 -0.05 -1.83
C PHE A 108 -17.50 0.22 -3.35
N SER A 109 -18.39 1.08 -3.83
CA SER A 109 -18.50 1.38 -5.26
C SER A 109 -17.34 2.25 -5.71
N VAL A 110 -16.73 1.93 -6.85
CA VAL A 110 -15.66 2.76 -7.46
C VAL A 110 -16.17 4.17 -7.79
N LYS A 111 -17.43 4.28 -8.19
CA LYS A 111 -18.09 5.55 -8.50
C LYS A 111 -19.57 5.48 -8.17
N ILE A 112 -20.09 6.55 -7.59
CA ILE A 112 -21.53 6.69 -7.31
C ILE A 112 -22.23 7.26 -8.56
N PRO A 113 -23.27 6.59 -9.10
CA PRO A 113 -24.04 7.11 -10.23
C PRO A 113 -24.74 8.44 -9.88
N ASP A 114 -24.86 9.34 -10.86
CA ASP A 114 -25.47 10.67 -10.65
C ASP A 114 -26.91 10.59 -10.14
N GLU A 115 -27.69 9.61 -10.61
CA GLU A 115 -29.07 9.37 -10.16
C GLU A 115 -29.12 9.01 -8.67
N VAL A 116 -28.13 8.24 -8.20
CA VAL A 116 -28.01 7.86 -6.80
C VAL A 116 -27.59 9.08 -5.98
N ALA A 117 -26.57 9.82 -6.42
CA ALA A 117 -26.12 11.05 -5.74
C ALA A 117 -27.25 12.09 -5.62
N ALA A 118 -28.02 12.29 -6.69
CA ALA A 118 -29.15 13.23 -6.72
C ALA A 118 -30.24 12.90 -5.68
N ALA A 119 -30.46 11.62 -5.37
CA ALA A 119 -31.41 11.20 -4.33
C ALA A 119 -31.00 11.65 -2.91
N PHE A 120 -29.75 12.09 -2.71
CA PHE A 120 -29.22 12.58 -1.44
C PHE A 120 -28.84 14.07 -1.44
N GLN A 121 -28.52 14.66 -2.60
CA GLN A 121 -28.07 16.06 -2.75
C GLN A 121 -29.02 17.12 -2.17
N GLY A 122 -30.32 16.82 -2.02
CA GLY A 122 -31.28 17.72 -1.34
C GLY A 122 -31.25 17.69 0.20
N LYS A 123 -30.43 16.85 0.82
CA LYS A 123 -30.38 16.67 2.29
C LYS A 123 -29.27 17.46 2.97
N SER A 124 -28.24 17.87 2.24
CA SER A 124 -27.14 18.69 2.74
C SER A 124 -26.25 19.20 1.61
N GLU A 125 -25.89 20.48 1.63
CA GLU A 125 -24.89 21.05 0.71
C GLU A 125 -23.44 20.79 1.17
N LYS A 126 -23.26 20.16 2.35
CA LYS A 126 -21.93 19.95 2.97
C LYS A 126 -21.21 18.67 2.55
N PHE A 127 -21.92 17.74 1.91
CA PHE A 127 -21.39 16.43 1.55
C PHE A 127 -21.39 16.24 0.04
N ASP A 128 -20.30 15.69 -0.50
CA ASP A 128 -20.26 15.26 -1.90
C ASP A 128 -20.83 13.83 -2.01
N PHE A 129 -22.08 13.73 -2.45
CA PHE A 129 -22.74 12.44 -2.64
C PHE A 129 -22.29 11.70 -3.90
N LYS A 130 -21.32 12.22 -4.66
CA LYS A 130 -20.62 11.45 -5.71
C LYS A 130 -19.41 10.70 -5.18
N ASP A 131 -18.92 11.05 -3.99
CA ASP A 131 -17.78 10.42 -3.31
C ASP A 131 -18.26 9.21 -2.48
N PRO A 132 -17.79 7.98 -2.76
CA PRO A 132 -18.09 6.79 -1.95
C PRO A 132 -17.75 6.96 -0.45
N VAL A 133 -16.72 7.75 -0.11
CA VAL A 133 -16.31 8.02 1.28
C VAL A 133 -17.42 8.71 2.08
N THR A 134 -18.26 9.52 1.43
CA THR A 134 -19.43 10.13 2.07
C THR A 134 -20.38 9.06 2.64
N TYR A 135 -20.54 7.93 1.96
CA TYR A 135 -21.41 6.84 2.41
C TYR A 135 -20.77 6.01 3.52
N GLU A 136 -19.45 5.82 3.49
CA GLU A 136 -18.69 5.24 4.60
C GLU A 136 -18.83 6.08 5.88
N MET A 137 -18.73 7.41 5.77
CA MET A 137 -18.94 8.32 6.90
C MET A 137 -20.34 8.15 7.50
N PHE A 138 -21.38 8.03 6.67
CA PHE A 138 -22.73 7.79 7.16
C PHE A 138 -22.89 6.41 7.80
N ALA A 139 -22.36 5.36 7.18
CA ALA A 139 -22.42 4.01 7.73
C ALA A 139 -21.73 3.95 9.10
N THR A 140 -20.54 4.53 9.20
CA THR A 140 -19.76 4.62 10.45
C THR A 140 -20.50 5.44 11.51
N ALA A 141 -21.08 6.59 11.15
CA ALA A 141 -21.87 7.39 12.08
C ALA A 141 -23.10 6.64 12.61
N MET A 142 -23.77 5.85 11.76
CA MET A 142 -24.87 4.98 12.16
C MET A 142 -24.40 3.88 13.13
N GLU A 143 -23.26 3.24 12.86
CA GLU A 143 -22.65 2.26 13.78
C GLU A 143 -22.33 2.87 15.15
N VAL A 144 -21.72 4.05 15.17
CA VAL A 144 -21.38 4.76 16.42
C VAL A 144 -22.64 5.14 17.21
N GLN A 145 -23.69 5.61 16.51
CA GLN A 145 -24.95 5.96 17.12
C GLN A 145 -25.65 4.74 17.75
N ASP A 146 -25.54 3.58 17.12
CA ASP A 146 -26.21 2.35 17.52
C ASP A 146 -25.33 1.37 18.32
N LYS A 147 -24.12 1.77 18.72
CA LYS A 147 -23.15 0.90 19.42
C LYS A 147 -23.70 0.21 20.68
N ASP A 148 -24.62 0.86 21.37
CA ASP A 148 -25.25 0.37 22.61
C ASP A 148 -26.61 -0.30 22.34
N THR A 149 -27.08 -0.29 21.09
CA THR A 149 -28.35 -0.88 20.68
C THR A 149 -28.17 -2.37 20.42
N VAL A 150 -28.72 -3.20 21.31
CA VAL A 150 -28.74 -4.66 21.12
C VAL A 150 -29.82 -5.02 20.11
N ASP A 151 -29.42 -5.63 19.00
CA ASP A 151 -30.36 -6.09 17.99
C ASP A 151 -31.20 -7.26 18.51
N PRO A 152 -32.52 -7.28 18.22
CA PRO A 152 -33.34 -8.46 18.46
C PRO A 152 -32.72 -9.71 17.81
N PRO A 153 -32.82 -10.91 18.43
CA PRO A 153 -32.27 -12.13 17.88
C PRO A 153 -32.72 -12.40 16.44
N GLU A 154 -33.98 -12.11 16.12
CA GLU A 154 -34.54 -12.31 14.78
C GLU A 154 -33.90 -11.40 13.73
N VAL A 155 -33.50 -10.18 14.12
CA VAL A 155 -32.80 -9.23 13.25
C VAL A 155 -31.35 -9.65 13.06
N SER A 156 -30.67 -10.02 14.15
CA SER A 156 -29.30 -10.53 14.12
C SER A 156 -29.20 -11.79 13.27
N ASP A 157 -30.12 -12.72 13.46
CA ASP A 157 -30.20 -13.94 12.69
C ASP A 157 -30.50 -13.63 11.22
N CYS A 158 -31.54 -12.85 10.91
CA CYS A 158 -31.86 -12.51 9.52
C CYS A 158 -30.66 -11.90 8.77
N LEU A 159 -29.91 -11.00 9.40
CA LEU A 159 -28.84 -10.25 8.74
C LEU A 159 -27.46 -10.91 8.78
N LEU A 160 -27.26 -11.99 9.54
CA LEU A 160 -25.94 -12.58 9.75
C LEU A 160 -25.13 -12.82 8.46
N PRO A 161 -25.65 -13.53 7.43
CA PRO A 161 -24.86 -13.78 6.22
C PRO A 161 -24.55 -12.49 5.45
N TYR A 162 -25.45 -11.51 5.43
CA TYR A 162 -25.20 -10.22 4.75
C TYR A 162 -24.16 -9.37 5.49
N ARG A 163 -24.15 -9.40 6.84
CA ARG A 163 -23.11 -8.75 7.65
C ARG A 163 -21.75 -9.35 7.41
N LEU A 164 -21.64 -10.68 7.48
CA LEU A 164 -20.37 -11.37 7.23
C LEU A 164 -19.84 -11.10 5.81
N LEU A 165 -20.71 -11.01 4.80
CA LEU A 165 -20.32 -10.65 3.44
C LEU A 165 -19.89 -9.18 3.34
N ASN A 166 -20.53 -8.30 4.09
CA ASN A 166 -20.18 -6.89 4.17
C ASN A 166 -18.82 -6.67 4.84
N ASP A 167 -18.58 -7.34 5.96
CA ASP A 167 -17.32 -7.25 6.71
C ASP A 167 -16.17 -7.81 5.87
N LEU A 168 -16.40 -8.89 5.11
CA LEU A 168 -15.42 -9.42 4.16
C LEU A 168 -15.07 -8.39 3.08
N GLN A 169 -16.07 -7.74 2.47
CA GLN A 169 -15.83 -6.69 1.47
C GLN A 169 -15.11 -5.47 2.06
N ARG A 170 -15.44 -5.08 3.30
CA ARG A 170 -14.79 -3.98 4.01
C ARG A 170 -13.32 -4.28 4.33
N GLN A 171 -13.01 -5.51 4.72
CA GLN A 171 -11.66 -5.93 5.12
C GLN A 171 -10.78 -6.38 3.94
N ALA A 172 -11.38 -6.72 2.80
CA ALA A 172 -10.66 -7.23 1.63
C ALA A 172 -9.53 -6.30 1.13
N PRO A 173 -9.65 -4.96 1.12
CA PRO A 173 -8.55 -4.11 0.68
C PRO A 173 -7.32 -4.17 1.60
N THR A 174 -7.52 -4.29 2.92
CA THR A 174 -6.47 -4.12 3.95
C THR A 174 -6.05 -5.44 4.59
N LEU A 175 -6.74 -5.91 5.62
CA LEU A 175 -6.45 -7.16 6.34
C LEU A 175 -7.76 -7.86 6.73
N VAL A 176 -7.84 -9.16 6.47
CA VAL A 176 -8.94 -10.01 6.92
C VAL A 176 -8.65 -10.56 8.30
N GLU A 177 -9.50 -10.26 9.27
CA GLU A 177 -9.35 -10.77 10.63
C GLU A 177 -9.62 -12.28 10.71
N TYR A 178 -8.83 -12.97 11.53
CA TYR A 178 -9.04 -14.39 11.83
C TYR A 178 -10.47 -14.70 12.33
N ARG A 179 -11.05 -13.81 13.13
CA ARG A 179 -12.42 -13.99 13.66
C ARG A 179 -13.46 -14.02 12.55
N LEU A 180 -13.33 -13.15 11.55
CA LEU A 180 -14.27 -13.07 10.44
C LEU A 180 -14.29 -14.38 9.64
N VAL A 181 -13.11 -14.91 9.26
CA VAL A 181 -13.00 -16.20 8.55
C VAL A 181 -13.63 -17.32 9.37
N ARG A 182 -13.29 -17.40 10.67
CA ARG A 182 -13.86 -18.41 11.57
C ARG A 182 -15.39 -18.32 11.66
N ASP A 183 -15.94 -17.11 11.77
CA ASP A 183 -17.37 -16.90 11.93
C ASP A 183 -18.13 -17.21 10.62
N ILE A 184 -17.53 -16.94 9.44
CA ILE A 184 -18.04 -17.39 8.14
C ILE A 184 -18.08 -18.91 8.07
N LEU A 185 -16.99 -19.60 8.42
CA LEU A 185 -16.92 -21.06 8.38
C LEU A 185 -17.92 -21.71 9.33
N ALA A 186 -18.09 -21.15 10.54
CA ALA A 186 -19.09 -21.59 11.51
C ALA A 186 -20.54 -21.42 11.02
N ASN A 187 -20.78 -20.52 10.07
CA ASN A 187 -22.08 -20.23 9.46
C ASN A 187 -22.14 -20.59 7.97
N SER A 188 -21.28 -21.52 7.54
CA SER A 188 -21.08 -21.91 6.12
C SER A 188 -22.37 -22.19 5.36
N ALA A 189 -23.28 -23.01 5.91
CA ALA A 189 -24.55 -23.34 5.26
C ALA A 189 -25.44 -22.11 4.97
N ARG A 190 -25.33 -21.07 5.80
CA ARG A 190 -26.09 -19.82 5.66
C ARG A 190 -25.40 -18.84 4.71
N CYS A 191 -24.06 -18.85 4.67
CA CYS A 191 -23.25 -17.99 3.81
C CYS A 191 -23.21 -18.49 2.36
N LEU A 192 -23.16 -19.82 2.16
CA LEU A 192 -22.95 -20.44 0.85
C LEU A 192 -23.87 -19.90 -0.27
N PRO A 193 -25.20 -19.83 -0.11
CA PRO A 193 -26.06 -19.32 -1.19
C PRO A 193 -25.74 -17.87 -1.56
N LEU A 194 -25.41 -17.05 -0.54
CA LEU A 194 -25.15 -15.63 -0.68
C LEU A 194 -23.77 -15.36 -1.31
N TRP A 195 -22.74 -16.14 -0.97
CA TRP A 195 -21.40 -16.01 -1.54
C TRP A 195 -21.41 -16.41 -3.01
N ARG A 196 -22.14 -17.48 -3.33
CA ARG A 196 -22.34 -17.90 -4.72
C ARG A 196 -23.13 -16.85 -5.51
N ALA A 197 -24.10 -16.18 -4.88
CA ALA A 197 -24.81 -15.06 -5.49
C ALA A 197 -23.87 -13.87 -5.73
N ALA A 198 -23.00 -13.52 -4.78
CA ALA A 198 -22.00 -12.46 -4.94
C ALA A 198 -21.03 -12.73 -6.11
N LEU A 199 -20.53 -13.97 -6.24
CA LEU A 199 -19.71 -14.38 -7.39
C LEU A 199 -20.45 -14.19 -8.73
N ARG A 200 -21.73 -14.59 -8.79
CA ARG A 200 -22.57 -14.47 -9.99
C ARG A 200 -22.99 -13.03 -10.29
N GLU A 201 -23.12 -12.20 -9.27
CA GLU A 201 -23.35 -10.77 -9.39
C GLU A 201 -22.13 -10.11 -10.03
N TRP A 202 -20.92 -10.38 -9.51
CA TRP A 202 -19.66 -9.91 -10.10
C TRP A 202 -19.50 -10.33 -11.57
N ALA A 203 -19.82 -11.58 -11.92
CA ALA A 203 -19.70 -12.06 -13.31
C ALA A 203 -20.64 -11.32 -14.29
N LYS A 204 -21.68 -10.64 -13.79
CA LYS A 204 -22.59 -9.80 -14.58
C LYS A 204 -22.21 -8.33 -14.55
N ASP A 205 -21.71 -7.87 -13.41
CA ASP A 205 -21.24 -6.51 -13.17
C ASP A 205 -19.93 -6.56 -12.36
N PRO A 206 -18.76 -6.51 -13.04
CA PRO A 206 -17.47 -6.61 -12.37
C PRO A 206 -17.19 -5.49 -11.35
N LEU A 207 -18.00 -4.41 -11.36
CA LEU A 207 -17.89 -3.32 -10.39
C LEU A 207 -18.65 -3.61 -9.08
N ALA A 208 -19.48 -4.66 -9.03
CA ALA A 208 -20.28 -4.99 -7.85
C ALA A 208 -19.43 -5.53 -6.69
N VAL A 209 -18.26 -6.09 -6.97
CA VAL A 209 -17.34 -6.69 -5.99
C VAL A 209 -15.91 -6.36 -6.41
N SER A 210 -15.09 -5.85 -5.50
CA SER A 210 -13.67 -5.57 -5.80
C SER A 210 -12.90 -6.86 -6.09
N PRO A 211 -11.80 -6.81 -6.87
CA PRO A 211 -10.99 -7.99 -7.19
C PRO A 211 -10.53 -8.78 -5.96
N ARG A 212 -9.99 -8.08 -4.94
CA ARG A 212 -9.58 -8.71 -3.67
C ARG A 212 -10.75 -9.37 -2.94
N ALA A 213 -11.92 -8.73 -2.87
CA ALA A 213 -13.08 -9.32 -2.22
C ALA A 213 -13.58 -10.55 -2.99
N LEU A 214 -13.53 -10.52 -4.33
CA LEU A 214 -13.89 -11.64 -5.18
C LEU A 214 -12.96 -12.84 -4.97
N ALA A 215 -11.65 -12.63 -4.97
CA ALA A 215 -10.65 -13.65 -4.71
C ALA A 215 -10.91 -14.37 -3.37
N LEU A 216 -11.22 -13.61 -2.31
CA LEU A 216 -11.60 -14.15 -1.01
C LEU A 216 -12.94 -14.91 -1.04
N ILE A 217 -13.94 -14.41 -1.78
CA ILE A 217 -15.23 -15.10 -1.97
C ILE A 217 -15.01 -16.45 -2.66
N ILE A 218 -14.16 -16.51 -3.70
CA ILE A 218 -13.82 -17.73 -4.42
C ILE A 218 -13.14 -18.74 -3.47
N ALA A 219 -12.15 -18.31 -2.70
CA ALA A 219 -11.48 -19.16 -1.71
C ALA A 219 -12.46 -19.70 -0.66
N LEU A 220 -13.29 -18.83 -0.07
CA LEU A 220 -14.28 -19.25 0.91
C LEU A 220 -15.30 -20.23 0.31
N LEU A 221 -15.72 -20.03 -0.95
CA LEU A 221 -16.56 -20.97 -1.67
C LEU A 221 -15.86 -22.33 -1.87
N GLY A 222 -14.57 -22.35 -2.19
CA GLY A 222 -13.76 -23.57 -2.23
C GLY A 222 -13.76 -24.34 -0.90
N GLU A 223 -13.80 -23.61 0.22
CA GLU A 223 -13.84 -24.20 1.56
C GLU A 223 -15.25 -24.59 2.02
N ILE A 224 -16.33 -23.96 1.57
CA ILE A 224 -17.68 -24.21 2.12
C ILE A 224 -18.64 -24.91 1.16
N ALA A 225 -18.40 -24.86 -0.15
CA ALA A 225 -19.32 -25.40 -1.16
C ALA A 225 -19.15 -26.91 -1.38
N GLY A 226 -20.14 -27.49 -2.05
CA GLY A 226 -20.04 -28.80 -2.69
C GLY A 226 -19.65 -28.67 -4.16
N VAL A 227 -19.67 -29.80 -4.88
CA VAL A 227 -19.28 -29.85 -6.31
C VAL A 227 -20.21 -29.09 -7.26
N ASP A 228 -21.36 -28.62 -6.78
CA ASP A 228 -22.31 -27.85 -7.56
C ASP A 228 -21.79 -26.46 -7.94
N VAL A 229 -20.83 -25.89 -7.20
CA VAL A 229 -20.17 -24.62 -7.56
C VAL A 229 -19.12 -24.79 -8.67
N LEU A 230 -18.66 -26.02 -8.95
CA LEU A 230 -17.64 -26.27 -9.98
C LEU A 230 -18.09 -25.84 -11.37
N ASP A 231 -19.40 -25.86 -11.65
CA ASP A 231 -19.91 -25.36 -12.93
C ASP A 231 -19.59 -23.87 -13.12
N ASP A 232 -19.60 -23.08 -12.03
CA ASP A 232 -19.23 -21.66 -12.07
C ASP A 232 -17.70 -21.50 -12.12
N PHE A 233 -16.94 -22.27 -11.34
CA PHE A 233 -15.47 -22.20 -11.32
C PHE A 233 -14.80 -22.69 -12.61
N LEU A 234 -15.37 -23.69 -13.30
CA LEU A 234 -14.83 -24.16 -14.58
C LEU A 234 -14.99 -23.10 -15.69
N GLU A 235 -16.01 -22.25 -15.62
CA GLU A 235 -16.12 -21.08 -16.50
C GLU A 235 -15.11 -19.99 -16.14
N LEU A 236 -14.69 -19.92 -14.86
CA LEU A 236 -13.72 -18.94 -14.35
C LEU A 236 -12.26 -19.41 -14.48
N ALA A 237 -12.01 -20.71 -14.58
CA ALA A 237 -10.68 -21.31 -14.65
C ALA A 237 -9.86 -20.88 -15.89
N THR A 238 -10.50 -20.28 -16.88
CA THR A 238 -9.85 -19.73 -18.08
C THR A 238 -9.89 -18.20 -18.10
N PHE A 239 -10.14 -17.55 -16.97
CA PHE A 239 -10.19 -16.10 -16.86
C PHE A 239 -8.78 -15.51 -16.81
N ASP A 240 -8.58 -14.39 -17.49
CA ASP A 240 -7.27 -13.78 -17.76
C ASP A 240 -6.92 -12.75 -16.68
N ASP A 241 -6.77 -13.24 -15.44
CA ASP A 241 -6.34 -12.48 -14.26
C ASP A 241 -5.65 -13.47 -13.30
N ASP A 242 -4.39 -13.20 -12.95
CA ASP A 242 -3.54 -14.17 -12.24
C ASP A 242 -4.04 -14.46 -10.82
N GLU A 243 -4.51 -13.46 -10.08
CA GLU A 243 -5.04 -13.68 -8.73
C GLU A 243 -6.32 -14.51 -8.78
N ILE A 244 -7.26 -14.14 -9.64
CA ILE A 244 -8.52 -14.87 -9.79
C ILE A 244 -8.27 -16.28 -10.33
N PHE A 245 -7.31 -16.45 -11.23
CA PHE A 245 -6.87 -17.76 -11.72
C PHE A 245 -6.38 -18.63 -10.56
N LEU A 246 -5.44 -18.15 -9.75
CA LEU A 246 -4.88 -18.89 -8.62
C LEU A 246 -5.94 -19.25 -7.57
N HIS A 247 -6.79 -18.29 -7.18
CA HIS A 247 -7.86 -18.54 -6.20
C HIS A 247 -8.89 -19.52 -6.74
N THR A 248 -9.25 -19.44 -8.02
CA THR A 248 -10.19 -20.36 -8.67
C THR A 248 -9.63 -21.77 -8.68
N HIS A 249 -8.37 -21.94 -9.10
CA HIS A 249 -7.74 -23.25 -9.15
C HIS A 249 -7.47 -23.85 -7.78
N TRP A 250 -7.13 -23.02 -6.78
CA TRP A 250 -7.07 -23.46 -5.38
C TRP A 250 -8.45 -23.90 -4.88
N ALA A 251 -9.53 -23.16 -5.21
CA ALA A 251 -10.88 -23.51 -4.79
C ALA A 251 -11.38 -24.82 -5.43
N ILE A 252 -11.11 -25.03 -6.72
CA ILE A 252 -11.41 -26.30 -7.42
C ILE A 252 -10.64 -27.45 -6.76
N TRP A 253 -9.33 -27.27 -6.53
CA TRP A 253 -8.49 -28.26 -5.86
C TRP A 253 -9.01 -28.59 -4.47
N ARG A 254 -9.36 -27.57 -3.68
CA ARG A 254 -9.86 -27.71 -2.31
C ARG A 254 -11.15 -28.52 -2.24
N ILE A 255 -12.07 -28.29 -3.17
CA ILE A 255 -13.28 -29.11 -3.34
C ILE A 255 -12.91 -30.53 -3.73
N GLY A 256 -11.98 -30.71 -4.67
CA GLY A 256 -11.45 -32.01 -5.10
C GLY A 256 -10.85 -32.84 -3.96
N GLN A 257 -10.13 -32.22 -3.04
CA GLN A 257 -9.59 -32.91 -1.86
C GLN A 257 -10.67 -33.39 -0.89
N ARG A 258 -11.79 -32.67 -0.80
CA ARG A 258 -12.90 -32.99 0.11
C ARG A 258 -13.90 -33.97 -0.51
N LEU A 259 -14.11 -33.87 -1.82
CA LEU A 259 -15.15 -34.56 -2.60
C LEU A 259 -14.56 -35.12 -3.92
N PRO A 260 -13.54 -36.02 -3.85
CA PRO A 260 -12.78 -36.42 -5.04
C PRO A 260 -13.62 -37.16 -6.09
N SER A 261 -14.47 -38.10 -5.65
CA SER A 261 -15.32 -38.87 -6.56
C SER A 261 -16.37 -38.02 -7.27
N GLU A 262 -17.03 -37.11 -6.54
CA GLU A 262 -18.00 -36.21 -7.15
C GLU A 262 -17.33 -35.17 -8.06
N THR A 263 -16.14 -34.71 -7.70
CA THR A 263 -15.35 -33.76 -8.50
C THR A 263 -14.92 -34.40 -9.82
N LEU A 264 -14.41 -35.63 -9.79
CA LEU A 264 -14.07 -36.38 -10.99
C LEU A 264 -15.30 -36.60 -11.89
N ALA A 265 -16.46 -36.90 -11.31
CA ALA A 265 -17.71 -37.04 -12.05
C ALA A 265 -18.11 -35.73 -12.76
N LYS A 266 -17.93 -34.58 -12.11
CA LYS A 266 -18.15 -33.26 -12.71
C LYS A 266 -17.19 -32.98 -13.86
N PHE A 267 -15.90 -33.27 -13.68
CA PHE A 267 -14.91 -33.10 -14.75
C PHE A 267 -15.22 -33.96 -15.97
N ARG A 268 -15.56 -35.25 -15.77
CA ARG A 268 -15.99 -36.14 -16.86
C ARG A 268 -17.22 -35.62 -17.61
N ALA A 269 -18.19 -35.07 -16.88
CA ALA A 269 -19.39 -34.50 -17.50
C ALA A 269 -19.10 -33.24 -18.34
N ALA A 270 -18.07 -32.47 -17.98
CA ALA A 270 -17.65 -31.27 -18.70
C ALA A 270 -16.81 -31.57 -19.97
N THR A 271 -16.06 -32.68 -19.98
CA THR A 271 -15.12 -33.05 -21.06
C THR A 271 -15.69 -32.96 -22.48
N PRO A 272 -16.90 -33.50 -22.79
CA PRO A 272 -17.38 -33.53 -24.17
C PRO A 272 -17.57 -32.14 -24.80
N SER A 273 -17.94 -31.13 -24.01
CA SER A 273 -18.12 -29.75 -24.48
C SER A 273 -16.92 -28.84 -24.22
N ALA A 274 -15.87 -29.33 -23.55
CA ALA A 274 -14.68 -28.56 -23.22
C ALA A 274 -13.79 -28.31 -24.45
N ARG A 275 -13.37 -27.06 -24.63
CA ARG A 275 -12.33 -26.66 -25.60
C ARG A 275 -10.94 -27.14 -25.11
N PRO A 276 -9.92 -27.20 -25.99
CA PRO A 276 -8.57 -27.64 -25.63
C PRO A 276 -8.00 -26.97 -24.36
N ALA A 277 -8.03 -25.64 -24.25
CA ALA A 277 -7.60 -24.92 -23.04
C ALA A 277 -8.26 -25.43 -21.73
N LEU A 278 -9.59 -25.61 -21.73
CA LEU A 278 -10.29 -26.12 -20.55
C LEU A 278 -9.94 -27.59 -20.27
N ARG A 279 -9.72 -28.40 -21.31
CA ARG A 279 -9.25 -29.78 -21.15
C ARG A 279 -7.87 -29.84 -20.48
N CYS A 280 -6.98 -28.89 -20.77
CA CYS A 280 -5.70 -28.76 -20.06
C CYS A 280 -5.92 -28.48 -18.58
N GLY A 281 -6.76 -27.48 -18.25
CA GLY A 281 -7.08 -27.16 -16.86
C GLY A 281 -7.74 -28.33 -16.10
N LEU A 282 -8.59 -29.12 -16.76
CA LEU A 282 -9.16 -30.35 -16.19
C LEU A 282 -8.09 -31.43 -15.96
N ALA A 283 -7.13 -31.58 -16.88
CA ALA A 283 -6.03 -32.53 -16.74
C ALA A 283 -5.13 -32.16 -15.56
N ASP A 284 -4.70 -30.89 -15.46
CA ASP A 284 -3.91 -30.38 -14.33
C ASP A 284 -4.64 -30.60 -12.99
N GLN A 285 -5.95 -30.31 -12.93
CA GLN A 285 -6.75 -30.51 -11.71
C GLN A 285 -6.91 -31.99 -11.36
N MET A 286 -7.10 -32.88 -12.35
CA MET A 286 -7.11 -34.32 -12.12
C MET A 286 -5.77 -34.82 -11.59
N ASN A 287 -4.64 -34.29 -12.09
CA ASN A 287 -3.31 -34.65 -11.59
C ASN A 287 -3.14 -34.33 -10.10
N LEU A 288 -3.80 -33.28 -9.60
CA LEU A 288 -3.76 -32.88 -8.19
C LEU A 288 -4.82 -33.56 -7.31
N LEU A 289 -5.72 -34.38 -7.87
CA LEU A 289 -6.72 -35.10 -7.07
C LEU A 289 -6.05 -36.25 -6.28
N PRO A 290 -6.58 -36.58 -5.08
CA PRO A 290 -6.18 -37.81 -4.41
C PRO A 290 -6.60 -39.03 -5.24
N GLU A 291 -5.98 -40.18 -4.99
CA GLU A 291 -6.28 -41.43 -5.69
C GLU A 291 -7.77 -41.77 -5.64
N VAL A 292 -8.41 -41.84 -6.82
CA VAL A 292 -9.85 -42.03 -6.97
C VAL A 292 -10.18 -42.92 -8.17
N ASP A 293 -11.17 -43.80 -7.99
CA ASP A 293 -11.52 -44.81 -8.99
C ASP A 293 -11.89 -44.21 -10.37
N GLY A 294 -11.19 -44.70 -11.38
CA GLY A 294 -11.41 -44.36 -12.78
C GLY A 294 -10.77 -43.04 -13.22
N ILE A 295 -9.85 -42.46 -12.45
CA ILE A 295 -9.10 -41.28 -12.89
C ILE A 295 -8.39 -41.48 -14.23
N GLY A 296 -7.78 -42.66 -14.45
CA GLY A 296 -7.14 -43.02 -15.72
C GLY A 296 -8.08 -42.92 -16.94
N PRO A 297 -9.22 -43.63 -16.96
CA PRO A 297 -10.23 -43.45 -18.01
C PRO A 297 -10.74 -42.01 -18.19
N ALA A 298 -10.79 -41.21 -17.11
CA ALA A 298 -11.20 -39.81 -17.20
C ALA A 298 -10.15 -38.95 -17.93
N LEU A 299 -8.87 -39.12 -17.57
CA LEU A 299 -7.72 -38.47 -18.20
C LEU A 299 -7.66 -38.81 -19.69
N ILE A 300 -7.79 -40.09 -20.05
CA ILE A 300 -7.81 -40.54 -21.45
C ILE A 300 -9.00 -39.93 -22.21
N GLY A 301 -10.16 -39.80 -21.54
CA GLY A 301 -11.35 -39.16 -22.11
C GLY A 301 -11.13 -37.71 -22.54
N LEU A 302 -10.18 -36.98 -21.94
CA LEU A 302 -9.82 -35.62 -22.36
C LEU A 302 -9.23 -35.57 -23.78
N LEU A 303 -8.73 -36.70 -24.31
CA LEU A 303 -8.22 -36.83 -25.67
C LEU A 303 -9.28 -37.32 -26.66
N GLU A 304 -10.53 -37.52 -26.25
CA GLU A 304 -11.60 -37.92 -27.16
C GLU A 304 -11.80 -36.85 -28.25
N GLY A 305 -11.73 -37.26 -29.52
CA GLY A 305 -11.83 -36.35 -30.67
C GLY A 305 -10.54 -35.58 -31.00
N PHE A 306 -9.38 -35.97 -30.46
CA PHE A 306 -8.09 -35.26 -30.62
C PHE A 306 -7.76 -34.84 -32.05
N SER A 307 -8.02 -35.70 -33.05
CA SER A 307 -7.75 -35.37 -34.46
C SER A 307 -8.51 -34.14 -34.97
N GLY A 308 -9.66 -33.81 -34.37
CA GLY A 308 -10.44 -32.62 -34.70
C GLY A 308 -9.87 -31.31 -34.14
N PHE A 309 -8.96 -31.37 -33.17
CA PHE A 309 -8.33 -30.20 -32.54
C PHE A 309 -6.81 -30.32 -32.41
N ALA A 310 -6.17 -31.25 -33.12
CA ALA A 310 -4.72 -31.48 -33.07
C ALA A 310 -3.88 -30.28 -33.54
N ASP A 311 -4.47 -29.37 -34.33
CA ASP A 311 -3.84 -28.13 -34.79
C ASP A 311 -3.92 -26.99 -33.76
N ASP A 312 -4.65 -27.17 -32.66
CA ASP A 312 -4.78 -26.19 -31.58
C ASP A 312 -3.45 -26.01 -30.82
N ILE A 313 -3.21 -24.81 -30.29
CA ILE A 313 -1.97 -24.49 -29.57
C ILE A 313 -1.83 -25.29 -28.27
N ASP A 314 -2.95 -25.66 -27.64
CA ASP A 314 -2.97 -26.37 -26.37
C ASP A 314 -2.86 -27.89 -26.53
N ALA A 315 -3.05 -28.43 -27.75
CA ALA A 315 -3.09 -29.87 -27.98
C ALA A 315 -1.80 -30.63 -27.59
N PRO A 316 -0.58 -30.11 -27.85
CA PRO A 316 0.66 -30.75 -27.39
C PRO A 316 0.78 -30.77 -25.86
N TYR A 317 0.41 -29.66 -25.19
CA TYR A 317 0.43 -29.57 -23.74
C TYR A 317 -0.57 -30.54 -23.12
N LEU A 318 -1.80 -30.62 -23.64
CA LEU A 318 -2.82 -31.56 -23.17
C LEU A 318 -2.34 -33.02 -23.26
N LEU A 319 -1.68 -33.39 -24.35
CA LEU A 319 -1.15 -34.75 -24.53
C LEU A 319 -0.09 -35.09 -23.50
N LEU A 320 0.88 -34.19 -23.27
CA LEU A 320 1.90 -34.36 -22.23
C LEU A 320 1.27 -34.43 -20.85
N MET A 321 0.28 -33.58 -20.58
CA MET A 321 -0.40 -33.55 -19.29
C MET A 321 -1.11 -34.85 -18.97
N VAL A 322 -1.86 -35.39 -19.93
CA VAL A 322 -2.56 -36.68 -19.76
C VAL A 322 -1.56 -37.81 -19.57
N ALA A 323 -0.46 -37.84 -20.32
CA ALA A 323 0.58 -38.86 -20.16
C ALA A 323 1.27 -38.76 -18.78
N ALA A 324 1.71 -37.57 -18.39
CA ALA A 324 2.38 -37.34 -17.11
C ALA A 324 1.46 -37.67 -15.91
N ALA A 325 0.18 -37.30 -15.98
CA ALA A 325 -0.76 -37.64 -14.92
C ALA A 325 -1.02 -39.16 -14.83
N LEU A 326 -1.10 -39.87 -15.97
CA LEU A 326 -1.22 -41.33 -15.95
C LEU A 326 0.02 -42.00 -15.32
N ASP A 327 1.23 -41.51 -15.61
CA ASP A 327 2.46 -41.98 -14.98
C ASP A 327 2.45 -41.73 -13.45
N GLU A 328 2.02 -40.55 -13.01
CA GLU A 328 1.93 -40.21 -11.58
C GLU A 328 0.97 -41.14 -10.80
N PHE A 329 -0.12 -41.58 -11.45
CA PHE A 329 -1.04 -42.59 -10.90
C PHE A 329 -0.56 -44.05 -11.09
N GLY A 330 0.67 -44.27 -11.55
CA GLY A 330 1.27 -45.60 -11.73
C GLY A 330 0.69 -46.40 -12.91
N LEU A 331 0.15 -45.71 -13.91
CA LEU A 331 -0.43 -46.29 -15.13
C LEU A 331 0.54 -46.18 -16.32
N ASP A 332 1.84 -46.42 -16.11
CA ASP A 332 2.93 -46.16 -17.06
C ASP A 332 2.70 -46.80 -18.45
N ALA A 333 2.23 -48.04 -18.47
CA ALA A 333 1.94 -48.75 -19.71
C ALA A 333 0.78 -48.11 -20.49
N GLU A 334 -0.14 -47.45 -19.80
CA GLU A 334 -1.26 -46.73 -20.40
C GLU A 334 -0.84 -45.34 -20.85
N ALA A 335 -0.04 -44.62 -20.06
CA ALA A 335 0.59 -43.36 -20.43
C ALA A 335 1.37 -43.47 -21.74
N GLN A 336 2.29 -44.45 -21.84
CA GLN A 336 3.09 -44.68 -23.05
C GLN A 336 2.21 -45.01 -24.26
N ARG A 337 1.20 -45.88 -24.09
CA ARG A 337 0.27 -46.24 -25.17
C ARG A 337 -0.51 -45.02 -25.68
N VAL A 338 -1.00 -44.18 -24.77
CA VAL A 338 -1.74 -42.96 -25.11
C VAL A 338 -0.82 -41.97 -25.82
N PHE A 339 0.37 -41.72 -25.27
CA PHE A 339 1.35 -40.83 -25.89
C PHE A 339 1.67 -41.27 -27.32
N ASP A 340 2.00 -42.55 -27.52
CA ASP A 340 2.33 -43.12 -28.83
C ASP A 340 1.17 -43.03 -29.82
N GLN A 341 -0.06 -43.23 -29.35
CA GLN A 341 -1.25 -43.17 -30.19
C GLN A 341 -1.51 -41.77 -30.74
N TYR A 342 -1.33 -40.72 -29.93
CA TYR A 342 -1.75 -39.36 -30.28
C TYR A 342 -0.60 -38.46 -30.76
N GLN A 343 0.67 -38.73 -30.39
CA GLN A 343 1.81 -37.91 -30.83
C GLN A 343 1.93 -37.81 -32.35
N GLY A 344 1.65 -38.91 -33.06
CA GLY A 344 1.73 -38.98 -34.52
C GLY A 344 0.61 -38.24 -35.26
N ILE A 345 -0.42 -37.78 -34.54
CA ILE A 345 -1.54 -37.00 -35.07
C ILE A 345 -1.20 -35.51 -35.07
N LEU A 346 -0.31 -35.07 -34.17
CA LEU A 346 0.08 -33.66 -34.07
C LEU A 346 0.73 -33.16 -35.38
N PRO A 347 0.39 -31.95 -35.84
CA PRO A 347 1.09 -31.34 -36.96
C PRO A 347 2.55 -31.05 -36.58
N ARG A 348 3.40 -30.83 -37.59
CA ARG A 348 4.83 -30.55 -37.38
C ARG A 348 5.11 -29.42 -36.38
N LYS A 349 4.26 -28.39 -36.32
CA LYS A 349 4.39 -27.30 -35.34
C LYS A 349 4.11 -27.80 -33.92
N GLY A 350 3.04 -28.56 -33.72
CA GLY A 350 2.69 -29.16 -32.44
C GLY A 350 3.75 -30.16 -31.95
N GLY A 351 4.28 -31.00 -32.84
CA GLY A 351 5.39 -31.91 -32.51
C GLY A 351 6.63 -31.17 -32.01
N LYS A 352 7.01 -30.04 -32.64
CA LYS A 352 8.11 -29.21 -32.13
C LYS A 352 7.82 -28.59 -30.75
N THR A 353 6.57 -28.22 -30.48
CA THR A 353 6.19 -27.73 -29.15
C THR A 353 6.30 -28.85 -28.11
N LEU A 354 5.90 -30.07 -28.47
CA LEU A 354 6.04 -31.27 -27.64
C LEU A 354 7.52 -31.55 -27.29
N ASP A 355 8.40 -31.52 -28.29
CA ASP A 355 9.84 -31.71 -28.10
C ASP A 355 10.38 -30.67 -27.11
N LYS A 356 10.07 -29.38 -27.33
CA LYS A 356 10.50 -28.30 -26.43
C LYS A 356 10.03 -28.47 -24.99
N LEU A 357 8.78 -28.88 -24.78
CA LEU A 357 8.21 -29.08 -23.44
C LEU A 357 8.84 -30.27 -22.69
N THR A 358 9.55 -31.16 -23.38
CA THR A 358 10.20 -32.35 -22.81
C THR A 358 11.73 -32.25 -22.74
N GLU A 359 12.33 -31.22 -23.34
CA GLU A 359 13.79 -31.02 -23.41
C GLU A 359 14.40 -30.39 -22.14
N SER A 360 13.61 -30.03 -21.11
CA SER A 360 14.09 -29.44 -19.85
C SER A 360 14.83 -30.46 -18.95
N GLU A 361 15.82 -29.99 -18.16
CA GLU A 361 16.56 -30.83 -17.20
C GLU A 361 15.65 -31.42 -16.09
N GLU A 362 14.56 -30.71 -15.75
CA GLU A 362 13.58 -31.12 -14.73
C GLU A 362 12.42 -31.96 -15.32
N GLY A 363 12.35 -32.11 -16.64
CA GLY A 363 11.21 -32.72 -17.33
C GLY A 363 9.99 -31.80 -17.41
N PHE A 364 8.89 -32.34 -17.96
CA PHE A 364 7.64 -31.60 -18.10
C PHE A 364 6.94 -31.44 -16.73
N ILE A 365 6.77 -30.20 -16.27
CA ILE A 365 6.06 -29.89 -15.02
C ILE A 365 4.71 -29.24 -15.37
N PRO A 366 3.59 -29.77 -14.83
CA PRO A 366 2.28 -29.14 -14.98
C PRO A 366 2.20 -27.72 -14.42
N LYS A 367 1.53 -26.81 -15.13
CA LYS A 367 1.39 -25.40 -14.75
C LYS A 367 0.86 -25.24 -13.33
N LEU A 368 -0.18 -26.00 -12.95
CA LEU A 368 -0.73 -25.88 -11.60
C LEU A 368 0.18 -26.47 -10.51
N VAL A 369 0.98 -27.48 -10.83
CA VAL A 369 1.97 -28.07 -9.92
C VAL A 369 3.12 -27.08 -9.69
N GLU A 370 3.58 -26.43 -10.76
CA GLU A 370 4.62 -25.38 -10.70
C GLU A 370 4.21 -24.22 -9.78
N LYS A 371 2.93 -23.82 -9.80
CA LYS A 371 2.42 -22.73 -8.96
C LYS A 371 2.31 -23.07 -7.46
N ALA A 372 2.48 -24.34 -7.07
CA ALA A 372 2.59 -24.78 -5.67
C ALA A 372 1.50 -24.25 -4.71
N PHE A 373 0.26 -24.10 -5.17
CA PHE A 373 -0.87 -23.70 -4.31
C PHE A 373 -1.47 -24.88 -3.52
N ASP A 374 -1.10 -26.11 -3.89
CA ASP A 374 -1.52 -27.31 -3.20
C ASP A 374 -0.91 -27.36 -1.78
N GLY A 375 -1.75 -27.63 -0.78
CA GLY A 375 -1.35 -27.63 0.62
C GLY A 375 -1.55 -26.30 1.37
N LEU A 376 -1.94 -25.23 0.69
CA LEU A 376 -2.35 -23.99 1.37
C LEU A 376 -3.68 -24.17 2.13
N THR A 377 -3.73 -23.67 3.37
CA THR A 377 -4.96 -23.62 4.18
C THR A 377 -5.84 -22.43 3.80
N ILE A 378 -7.12 -22.45 4.20
CA ILE A 378 -7.99 -21.29 4.01
C ILE A 378 -7.45 -20.04 4.72
N GLU A 379 -6.74 -20.20 5.85
CA GLU A 379 -6.05 -19.10 6.52
C GLU A 379 -4.83 -18.60 5.73
N ASP A 380 -4.06 -19.48 5.09
CA ASP A 380 -2.95 -19.06 4.22
C ASP A 380 -3.46 -18.23 3.03
N VAL A 381 -4.63 -18.57 2.48
CA VAL A 381 -5.23 -17.86 1.34
C VAL A 381 -5.91 -16.57 1.80
N CYS A 382 -6.82 -16.62 2.79
CA CYS A 382 -7.62 -15.46 3.16
C CYS A 382 -6.93 -14.47 4.10
N ILE A 383 -6.06 -14.94 5.01
CA ILE A 383 -5.44 -14.09 6.04
C ILE A 383 -4.01 -13.74 5.65
N LYS A 384 -3.22 -14.73 5.21
CA LYS A 384 -1.82 -14.52 4.81
C LYS A 384 -1.65 -14.15 3.33
N ARG A 385 -2.74 -14.11 2.56
CA ARG A 385 -2.79 -13.63 1.16
C ARG A 385 -1.77 -14.29 0.23
N LYS A 386 -1.42 -15.56 0.45
CA LYS A 386 -0.37 -16.26 -0.33
C LYS A 386 -0.66 -16.43 -1.83
N LEU A 387 -1.88 -16.12 -2.27
CA LEU A 387 -2.30 -16.19 -3.67
C LEU A 387 -2.60 -14.80 -4.26
N MET A 388 -2.34 -13.72 -3.52
CA MET A 388 -2.47 -12.34 -3.99
C MET A 388 -1.09 -11.74 -4.19
N VAL A 389 -0.98 -10.80 -5.12
CA VAL A 389 0.22 -10.02 -5.35
C VAL A 389 0.16 -8.82 -4.39
N ASP A 390 1.24 -8.54 -3.67
CA ASP A 390 1.30 -7.34 -2.83
C ASP A 390 1.35 -6.11 -3.75
N ASP A 391 0.64 -5.01 -3.42
CA ASP A 391 0.64 -3.77 -4.24
C ASP A 391 2.06 -3.17 -4.39
N ASP A 392 3.02 -3.61 -3.58
CA ASP A 392 4.44 -3.25 -3.65
C ASP A 392 5.24 -4.05 -4.69
N ASP A 393 4.67 -5.13 -5.26
CA ASP A 393 5.31 -5.99 -6.27
C ASP A 393 4.96 -5.58 -7.72
N GLU A 394 4.03 -4.63 -7.93
CA GLU A 394 3.62 -4.17 -9.28
C GLU A 394 4.72 -3.39 -10.03
N GLU A 395 5.80 -2.95 -9.36
CA GLU A 395 6.96 -2.33 -10.04
C GLU A 395 7.99 -3.34 -10.59
N GLU A 396 7.87 -4.65 -10.31
CA GLU A 396 8.87 -5.66 -10.72
C GLU A 396 8.45 -6.57 -11.89
N GLN A 397 7.24 -6.44 -12.43
CA GLN A 397 6.77 -7.28 -13.56
C GLN A 397 7.00 -6.67 -14.95
N GLU A 398 8.21 -6.22 -15.23
CA GLU A 398 8.74 -6.15 -16.62
C GLU A 398 10.21 -6.53 -16.63
N GLU A 399 10.53 -7.80 -16.36
CA GLU A 399 11.74 -8.45 -16.88
C GLU A 399 11.60 -9.98 -16.72
N GLU A 400 11.01 -10.64 -17.71
CA GLU A 400 11.27 -12.07 -17.96
C GLU A 400 12.77 -12.21 -18.18
N VAL A 401 13.50 -12.68 -17.16
CA VAL A 401 14.89 -13.08 -17.29
C VAL A 401 14.92 -14.58 -17.53
N ASP A 402 15.35 -14.96 -18.73
CA ASP A 402 15.70 -16.32 -19.11
C ASP A 402 16.55 -17.00 -18.02
N GLU A 403 15.98 -18.02 -17.37
CA GLU A 403 16.72 -18.91 -16.48
C GLU A 403 17.55 -19.90 -17.32
N GLU A 404 18.86 -19.63 -17.49
CA GLU A 404 19.82 -20.68 -17.82
C GLU A 404 21.18 -20.50 -17.10
N GLU A 405 21.69 -21.66 -16.66
CA GLU A 405 23.05 -21.99 -16.20
C GLU A 405 23.42 -21.80 -14.70
N LEU A 406 22.95 -22.76 -13.90
CA LEU A 406 23.61 -23.23 -12.67
C LEU A 406 24.96 -23.90 -12.99
N SER A 407 26.04 -23.11 -13.08
CA SER A 407 27.39 -23.68 -13.11
C SER A 407 28.00 -23.83 -11.71
N VAL A 408 28.41 -25.05 -11.39
CA VAL A 408 29.09 -25.44 -10.15
C VAL A 408 30.43 -24.68 -10.01
N PRO A 409 30.79 -24.12 -8.83
CA PRO A 409 32.00 -23.30 -8.69
C PRO A 409 33.28 -24.13 -8.92
N LYS A 410 34.07 -23.75 -9.93
CA LYS A 410 35.42 -24.29 -10.15
C LYS A 410 36.40 -23.61 -9.19
N VAL A 411 37.01 -24.42 -8.33
CA VAL A 411 38.16 -24.06 -7.47
C VAL A 411 39.27 -23.39 -8.30
N PRO A 412 39.94 -22.32 -7.80
CA PRO A 412 41.00 -21.64 -8.54
C PRO A 412 42.15 -22.60 -8.86
N ARG A 413 42.53 -22.71 -10.14
CA ARG A 413 43.58 -23.63 -10.59
C ARG A 413 44.95 -22.97 -10.46
N VAL A 414 45.88 -23.64 -9.77
CA VAL A 414 47.31 -23.29 -9.78
C VAL A 414 47.85 -23.52 -11.20
N LYS A 415 48.31 -22.45 -11.88
CA LYS A 415 48.83 -22.53 -13.25
C LYS A 415 50.16 -23.32 -13.26
N PRO A 416 50.27 -24.42 -14.02
CA PRO A 416 51.52 -25.15 -14.22
C PRO A 416 52.55 -24.28 -14.94
N GLU A 417 53.84 -24.58 -14.75
CA GLU A 417 54.88 -23.92 -15.54
C GLU A 417 54.77 -24.25 -17.04
N ARG A 418 55.27 -23.34 -17.90
CA ARG A 418 55.09 -23.36 -19.36
C ARG A 418 55.38 -24.70 -20.06
N ASN A 419 56.34 -25.49 -19.56
CA ASN A 419 56.72 -26.79 -20.13
C ASN A 419 56.16 -28.00 -19.36
N ALA A 420 55.48 -27.80 -18.24
CA ALA A 420 54.86 -28.86 -17.44
C ALA A 420 53.61 -29.43 -18.14
N PRO A 421 53.15 -30.64 -17.75
CA PRO A 421 51.88 -31.20 -18.22
C PRO A 421 50.72 -30.25 -17.91
N CYS A 422 49.81 -30.07 -18.86
CA CYS A 422 48.68 -29.17 -18.72
C CYS A 422 47.71 -29.66 -17.64
N TRP A 423 47.14 -28.73 -16.87
CA TRP A 423 46.19 -29.01 -15.81
C TRP A 423 44.90 -29.71 -16.28
N CYS A 424 44.61 -29.74 -17.58
CA CYS A 424 43.41 -30.39 -18.14
C CYS A 424 43.52 -31.92 -18.26
N GLY A 425 44.64 -32.51 -17.82
CA GLY A 425 44.85 -33.96 -17.89
C GLY A 425 45.19 -34.50 -19.29
N SER A 426 45.31 -33.65 -20.31
CA SER A 426 45.57 -34.08 -21.69
C SER A 426 46.97 -34.67 -21.96
N GLY A 427 47.88 -34.62 -20.99
CA GLY A 427 49.28 -35.06 -21.14
C GLY A 427 50.16 -34.15 -22.02
N LYS A 428 49.59 -33.13 -22.69
CA LYS A 428 50.33 -32.16 -23.51
C LYS A 428 51.01 -31.10 -22.62
N LYS A 429 52.14 -30.54 -23.09
CA LYS A 429 52.82 -29.43 -22.42
C LYS A 429 51.92 -28.20 -22.37
N TYR A 430 51.84 -27.50 -21.24
CA TYR A 430 50.93 -26.37 -20.99
C TYR A 430 50.95 -25.30 -22.10
N LYS A 431 52.14 -24.94 -22.59
CA LYS A 431 52.31 -23.98 -23.71
C LYS A 431 51.69 -24.38 -25.05
N LYS A 432 51.37 -25.65 -25.26
CA LYS A 432 50.75 -26.16 -26.50
C LYS A 432 49.29 -26.55 -26.28
N CYS A 433 48.71 -26.19 -25.12
CA CYS A 433 47.34 -26.53 -24.76
C CYS A 433 46.60 -25.27 -24.31
N HIS A 434 46.55 -24.97 -23.01
CA HIS A 434 45.71 -23.90 -22.47
C HIS A 434 46.44 -22.56 -22.22
N LEU A 435 47.77 -22.49 -22.41
CA LEU A 435 48.51 -21.23 -22.12
C LEU A 435 47.99 -20.03 -22.93
N ALA A 436 47.73 -20.20 -24.23
CA ALA A 436 47.25 -19.10 -25.07
C ALA A 436 45.85 -18.62 -24.64
N ALA A 437 44.95 -19.55 -24.31
CA ALA A 437 43.61 -19.22 -23.82
C ALA A 437 43.65 -18.56 -22.42
N ASP A 438 44.53 -19.03 -21.53
CA ASP A 438 44.71 -18.46 -20.19
C ASP A 438 45.37 -17.06 -20.24
N GLU A 439 46.30 -16.82 -21.18
CA GLU A 439 46.93 -15.50 -21.41
C GLU A 439 45.97 -14.51 -22.09
N GLU A 440 45.04 -15.00 -22.91
CA GLU A 440 44.00 -14.19 -23.56
C GLU A 440 42.86 -13.83 -22.57
N ALA A 441 42.50 -14.76 -21.67
CA ALA A 441 41.61 -14.48 -20.55
C ALA A 441 42.18 -13.44 -19.56
N GLU A 442 43.51 -13.37 -19.39
CA GLU A 442 44.19 -12.34 -18.58
C GLU A 442 44.28 -10.97 -19.26
N ARG A 443 44.15 -10.91 -20.60
CA ARG A 443 44.24 -9.67 -21.38
C ARG A 443 42.90 -8.98 -21.60
N SER A 444 41.79 -9.67 -21.38
CA SER A 444 40.47 -9.05 -21.35
C SER A 444 40.30 -8.25 -20.07
N PRO A 445 39.99 -6.94 -20.12
CA PRO A 445 39.68 -6.17 -18.93
C PRO A 445 38.44 -6.80 -18.30
N VAL A 446 38.60 -7.35 -17.09
CA VAL A 446 37.51 -7.86 -16.29
C VAL A 446 36.57 -6.68 -16.05
N LYS A 447 35.47 -6.61 -16.81
CA LYS A 447 34.26 -5.95 -16.31
C LYS A 447 33.99 -6.63 -14.98
N ALA A 448 33.98 -5.86 -13.90
CA ALA A 448 33.54 -6.36 -12.61
C ALA A 448 32.20 -7.08 -12.85
N GLU A 449 32.14 -8.38 -12.55
CA GLU A 449 30.87 -9.09 -12.47
C GLU A 449 29.96 -8.23 -11.58
N PRO A 450 28.69 -7.99 -11.97
CA PRO A 450 27.75 -7.38 -11.03
C PRO A 450 27.76 -8.27 -9.79
N ALA A 451 28.20 -7.68 -8.67
CA ALA A 451 28.26 -8.41 -7.42
C ALA A 451 26.85 -8.92 -7.13
N ARG A 452 26.69 -10.24 -6.92
CA ARG A 452 25.45 -10.81 -6.37
C ARG A 452 24.94 -9.89 -5.28
N PRO A 453 23.68 -9.41 -5.33
CA PRO A 453 23.19 -8.49 -4.33
C PRO A 453 23.37 -9.12 -2.94
N VAL A 454 24.14 -8.43 -2.10
CA VAL A 454 24.26 -8.77 -0.69
C VAL A 454 23.06 -8.10 -0.02
N GLY A 455 21.85 -8.60 -0.30
CA GLY A 455 20.59 -8.01 0.19
C GLY A 455 19.30 -8.45 -0.53
N ASP A 456 18.21 -8.28 0.23
CA ASP A 456 16.76 -8.07 -0.01
C ASP A 456 15.78 -8.98 -0.81
N PRO A 457 16.14 -10.21 -1.21
CA PRO A 457 15.16 -11.29 -0.92
C PRO A 457 15.63 -12.21 0.21
N PHE A 458 16.92 -12.55 0.21
CA PHE A 458 17.50 -13.51 1.17
C PHE A 458 17.44 -13.01 2.63
N TYR A 459 17.71 -11.72 2.84
CA TYR A 459 17.66 -11.09 4.16
C TYR A 459 16.23 -11.07 4.71
N LYS A 460 15.27 -10.52 3.94
CA LYS A 460 13.84 -10.47 4.27
C LYS A 460 13.28 -11.86 4.56
N ALA A 461 13.56 -12.83 3.69
CA ALA A 461 13.10 -14.21 3.87
C ALA A 461 13.63 -14.82 5.18
N LEU A 462 14.92 -14.66 5.50
CA LEU A 462 15.46 -15.17 6.76
C LEU A 462 14.91 -14.41 7.97
N PHE A 463 14.65 -13.11 7.82
CA PHE A 463 14.14 -12.27 8.90
C PHE A 463 12.70 -12.67 9.24
N GLY A 464 11.86 -12.83 8.22
CA GLY A 464 10.52 -13.42 8.34
C GLY A 464 10.56 -14.79 9.02
N LYS A 465 11.41 -15.72 8.56
CA LYS A 465 11.55 -17.05 9.20
C LYS A 465 11.91 -16.98 10.69
N VAL A 466 12.74 -16.03 11.10
CA VAL A 466 13.11 -15.84 12.51
C VAL A 466 11.96 -15.20 13.28
N LEU A 467 11.33 -14.16 12.72
CA LEU A 467 10.21 -13.47 13.33
C LEU A 467 8.98 -14.38 13.51
N ASP A 468 8.61 -15.17 12.49
CA ASP A 468 7.51 -16.13 12.54
C ASP A 468 7.72 -17.21 13.62
N SER A 469 8.98 -17.51 13.93
CA SER A 469 9.31 -18.45 15.02
C SER A 469 9.14 -17.85 16.41
N ALA A 470 8.86 -16.53 16.53
CA ALA A 470 8.66 -15.87 17.81
C ALA A 470 7.53 -16.52 18.62
N ASP A 471 6.41 -16.91 18.00
CA ASP A 471 5.29 -17.55 18.70
C ASP A 471 5.63 -18.96 19.23
N GLU A 472 6.56 -19.65 18.58
CA GLU A 472 7.08 -20.96 19.04
C GLU A 472 8.16 -20.81 20.13
N ILE A 473 8.95 -19.74 20.04
CA ILE A 473 10.14 -19.53 20.87
C ILE A 473 9.82 -18.74 22.14
N ARG A 474 8.89 -17.78 22.06
CA ARG A 474 8.53 -16.86 23.13
C ARG A 474 7.15 -17.20 23.69
N SER A 475 7.02 -17.11 25.00
CA SER A 475 5.74 -17.14 25.67
C SER A 475 5.00 -15.80 25.51
N ARG A 476 3.67 -15.84 25.63
CA ARG A 476 2.84 -14.61 25.66
C ARG A 476 3.29 -13.60 26.71
N ALA A 477 3.80 -14.05 27.86
CA ALA A 477 4.30 -13.17 28.91
C ALA A 477 5.54 -12.38 28.47
N GLU A 478 6.44 -13.01 27.72
CA GLU A 478 7.66 -12.39 27.20
C GLU A 478 7.34 -11.42 26.05
N ILE A 479 6.35 -11.72 25.20
CA ILE A 479 5.89 -10.77 24.16
C ILE A 479 5.26 -9.53 24.81
N LEU A 480 4.46 -9.70 25.86
CA LEU A 480 3.91 -8.57 26.63
C LEU A 480 4.97 -7.78 27.38
N GLU A 481 6.03 -8.43 27.86
CA GLU A 481 7.21 -7.76 28.43
C GLU A 481 7.92 -6.92 27.36
N ALA A 482 8.17 -7.49 26.19
CA ALA A 482 8.80 -6.78 25.07
C ALA A 482 7.99 -5.53 24.69
N SER A 483 6.67 -5.68 24.51
CA SER A 483 5.77 -4.55 24.18
C SER A 483 5.84 -3.45 25.25
N ARG A 484 5.78 -3.79 26.54
CA ARG A 484 5.91 -2.81 27.62
C ARG A 484 7.25 -2.07 27.60
N LEU A 485 8.35 -2.77 27.38
CA LEU A 485 9.68 -2.15 27.35
C LEU A 485 9.83 -1.18 26.16
N TYR A 486 9.36 -1.58 24.98
CA TYR A 486 9.51 -0.77 23.77
C TYR A 486 8.57 0.44 23.76
N PHE A 487 7.30 0.26 24.11
CA PHE A 487 6.30 1.33 24.06
C PHE A 487 6.17 2.13 25.36
N ASP A 488 6.58 1.56 26.50
CA ASP A 488 6.41 2.15 27.86
C ASP A 488 4.96 2.56 28.15
N ARG A 489 4.05 1.72 27.67
CA ARG A 489 2.61 1.82 27.87
C ARG A 489 2.06 0.43 28.15
N ASP A 490 0.79 0.37 28.55
CA ASP A 490 0.10 -0.91 28.60
C ASP A 490 -0.02 -1.46 27.16
N PRO A 491 0.31 -2.73 26.89
CA PRO A 491 0.22 -3.31 25.55
C PRO A 491 -1.15 -3.23 24.90
N ARG A 492 -2.22 -3.03 25.69
CA ARG A 492 -3.59 -2.83 25.18
C ARG A 492 -3.85 -1.45 24.60
N ASP A 493 -2.99 -0.48 24.94
CA ASP A 493 -3.09 0.91 24.50
C ASP A 493 -2.14 1.21 23.33
N VAL A 494 -1.45 0.17 22.82
CA VAL A 494 -0.56 0.26 21.66
C VAL A 494 -1.38 -0.02 20.41
N ASP A 495 -1.46 0.97 19.53
CA ASP A 495 -2.07 0.82 18.22
C ASP A 495 -1.09 0.06 17.29
N PRO A 496 -1.49 -1.08 16.70
CA PRO A 496 -0.66 -1.82 15.74
C PRO A 496 -0.20 -0.99 14.54
N GLU A 497 -0.93 0.09 14.21
CA GLU A 497 -0.64 0.99 13.09
C GLU A 497 0.14 2.25 13.52
N GLU A 498 0.52 2.38 14.81
CA GLU A 498 1.30 3.53 15.30
C GLU A 498 2.66 3.63 14.60
N THR A 499 3.04 4.85 14.21
CA THR A 499 4.37 5.14 13.66
C THR A 499 5.45 4.65 14.64
N GLY A 500 6.33 3.76 14.18
CA GLY A 500 7.39 3.16 15.00
C GLY A 500 7.19 1.67 15.33
N ALA A 501 6.04 1.07 14.98
CA ALA A 501 5.78 -0.37 15.14
C ALA A 501 6.78 -1.27 14.38
N GLY A 502 7.27 -0.85 13.20
CA GLY A 502 8.31 -1.59 12.48
C GLY A 502 9.63 -1.75 13.27
N GLY A 503 10.00 -0.73 14.06
CA GLY A 503 11.19 -0.80 14.92
C GLY A 503 11.03 -1.74 16.12
N PHE A 504 9.79 -2.03 16.54
CA PHE A 504 9.52 -2.99 17.61
C PHE A 504 9.94 -4.40 17.21
N PHE A 505 9.59 -4.84 16.00
CA PHE A 505 9.93 -6.18 15.52
C PHE A 505 11.43 -6.36 15.31
N ASP A 506 12.13 -5.34 14.80
CA ASP A 506 13.59 -5.36 14.76
C ASP A 506 14.19 -5.51 16.15
N TRP A 507 13.76 -4.67 17.10
CA TRP A 507 14.27 -4.77 18.46
C TRP A 507 13.96 -6.14 19.10
N LEU A 508 12.76 -6.69 18.87
CA LEU A 508 12.35 -8.01 19.35
C LEU A 508 13.26 -9.12 18.83
N VAL A 509 13.65 -9.04 17.55
CA VAL A 509 14.51 -10.04 16.89
C VAL A 509 15.96 -9.90 17.38
N TYR A 510 16.54 -8.69 17.28
CA TYR A 510 17.97 -8.45 17.49
C TYR A 510 18.37 -8.35 18.96
N ASP A 511 17.55 -7.70 19.79
CA ASP A 511 18.03 -7.15 21.07
C ASP A 511 17.18 -7.57 22.28
N PHE A 512 15.91 -7.93 22.12
CA PHE A 512 15.06 -8.27 23.26
C PHE A 512 15.55 -9.53 23.99
N ARG A 513 15.78 -9.37 25.29
CA ARG A 513 16.18 -10.43 26.22
C ARG A 513 15.11 -10.57 27.31
N PRO A 514 14.36 -11.68 27.34
CA PRO A 514 13.38 -11.93 28.40
C PRO A 514 14.02 -11.85 29.79
N GLY A 515 13.37 -11.15 30.72
CA GLY A 515 13.86 -10.93 32.08
C GLY A 515 15.23 -10.21 32.14
N GLY A 516 15.65 -9.56 31.05
CA GLY A 516 16.94 -8.84 30.95
C GLY A 516 18.18 -9.72 30.73
N THR A 517 18.08 -11.04 30.94
CA THR A 517 19.24 -11.96 30.82
C THR A 517 19.02 -13.12 29.85
N GLY A 518 17.81 -13.26 29.29
CA GLY A 518 17.47 -14.29 28.32
C GLY A 518 18.23 -14.17 27.00
N ARG A 519 18.07 -15.19 26.14
CA ARG A 519 18.61 -15.16 24.77
C ARG A 519 17.75 -14.29 23.86
N THR A 520 18.37 -13.64 22.89
CA THR A 520 17.65 -12.97 21.79
C THR A 520 16.95 -14.00 20.91
N LEU A 521 16.04 -13.55 20.05
CA LEU A 521 15.34 -14.46 19.16
C LEU A 521 16.32 -15.10 18.17
N VAL A 522 17.28 -14.32 17.65
CA VAL A 522 18.38 -14.81 16.80
C VAL A 522 19.22 -15.88 17.50
N GLU A 523 19.63 -15.65 18.75
CA GLU A 523 20.44 -16.61 19.52
C GLU A 523 19.68 -17.92 19.79
N GLU A 524 18.40 -17.81 20.11
CA GLU A 524 17.55 -18.97 20.39
C GLU A 524 17.20 -19.74 19.11
N TYR A 525 17.01 -19.05 17.99
CA TYR A 525 16.85 -19.64 16.66
C TYR A 525 18.11 -20.40 16.22
N LEU A 526 19.29 -19.78 16.33
CA LEU A 526 20.58 -20.43 16.07
C LEU A 526 20.78 -21.67 16.95
N ARG A 527 20.35 -21.63 18.21
CA ARG A 527 20.45 -22.78 19.12
C ARG A 527 19.54 -23.94 18.73
N ARG A 528 18.27 -23.65 18.40
CA ARG A 528 17.26 -24.68 18.10
C ARG A 528 17.41 -25.25 16.69
N ARG A 529 17.71 -24.41 15.71
CA ARG A 529 17.65 -24.75 14.28
C ARG A 529 19.01 -24.68 13.57
N GLY A 530 20.06 -24.16 14.22
CA GLY A 530 21.36 -23.89 13.57
C GLY A 530 22.11 -25.10 13.01
N GLY A 531 21.74 -26.33 13.37
CA GLY A 531 22.27 -27.55 12.76
C GLY A 531 21.60 -27.95 11.43
N ARG A 532 20.46 -27.34 11.09
CA ARG A 532 19.69 -27.58 9.86
C ARG A 532 19.78 -26.42 8.86
N LEU A 533 20.43 -25.32 9.25
CA LEU A 533 20.57 -24.14 8.40
C LEU A 533 21.66 -24.36 7.35
N GLY A 534 21.46 -23.79 6.17
CA GLY A 534 22.52 -23.68 5.18
C GLY A 534 23.69 -22.84 5.71
N ALA A 535 24.90 -23.07 5.19
CA ALA A 535 26.10 -22.37 5.63
C ALA A 535 25.96 -20.83 5.54
N ARG A 536 25.28 -20.34 4.50
CA ARG A 536 25.03 -18.91 4.26
C ARG A 536 24.01 -18.32 5.22
N GLU A 537 22.90 -19.01 5.48
CA GLU A 537 21.87 -18.59 6.48
C GLU A 537 22.48 -18.52 7.88
N ARG A 538 23.29 -19.52 8.23
CA ARG A 538 24.01 -19.54 9.50
C ARG A 538 24.98 -18.36 9.60
N ALA A 539 25.77 -18.09 8.56
CA ALA A 539 26.68 -16.95 8.55
C ALA A 539 25.93 -15.61 8.69
N LEU A 540 24.76 -15.48 8.06
CA LEU A 540 23.94 -14.28 8.16
C LEU A 540 23.41 -14.08 9.59
N LEU A 541 22.89 -15.12 10.24
CA LEU A 541 22.44 -15.02 11.64
C LEU A 541 23.57 -14.77 12.63
N GLU A 542 24.75 -15.34 12.39
CA GLU A 542 25.94 -15.03 13.19
C GLU A 542 26.36 -13.56 13.00
N SER A 543 26.19 -13.00 11.79
CA SER A 543 26.39 -11.57 11.54
C SER A 543 25.34 -10.70 12.24
N TRP A 544 24.08 -11.13 12.30
CA TRP A 544 23.00 -10.46 13.05
C TRP A 544 23.31 -10.42 14.55
N ARG A 545 23.85 -11.51 15.10
CA ARG A 545 24.31 -11.55 16.49
C ARG A 545 25.48 -10.60 16.75
N ALA A 546 26.33 -10.36 15.75
CA ALA A 546 27.47 -9.45 15.84
C ALA A 546 27.13 -7.98 15.50
N ALA A 547 25.98 -7.73 14.87
CA ALA A 547 25.57 -6.43 14.35
C ALA A 547 25.59 -5.33 15.42
N ARG A 548 26.03 -4.13 15.04
CA ARG A 548 26.19 -2.99 15.93
C ARG A 548 25.11 -1.95 15.65
N PHE A 549 24.20 -1.75 16.60
CA PHE A 549 23.26 -0.63 16.60
C PHE A 549 23.98 0.65 17.02
N GLY A 550 23.78 1.75 16.28
CA GLY A 550 24.43 3.03 16.56
C GLY A 550 23.81 4.18 15.78
N LEU A 551 24.30 5.40 16.09
CA LEU A 551 23.96 6.63 15.38
C LEU A 551 25.11 7.01 14.46
N PHE A 552 24.82 7.10 13.17
CA PHE A 552 25.81 7.31 12.13
C PHE A 552 25.52 8.59 11.35
N GLU A 553 26.54 9.43 11.17
CA GLU A 553 26.48 10.61 10.32
C GLU A 553 27.04 10.29 8.93
N VAL A 554 26.22 10.49 7.89
CA VAL A 554 26.63 10.31 6.48
C VAL A 554 27.67 11.38 6.12
N GLN A 555 28.91 10.93 5.85
CA GLN A 555 30.02 11.80 5.45
C GLN A 555 30.06 12.01 3.94
N ARG A 556 29.82 10.92 3.18
CA ARG A 556 29.90 10.87 1.72
C ARG A 556 28.92 9.84 1.18
N ILE A 557 28.41 10.08 -0.03
CA ILE A 557 27.54 9.16 -0.75
C ILE A 557 28.21 8.82 -2.07
N ASP A 558 28.41 7.52 -2.31
CA ASP A 558 28.86 6.98 -3.58
C ASP A 558 27.61 6.37 -4.24
N LYS A 559 26.97 7.13 -5.13
CA LYS A 559 25.68 6.76 -5.76
C LYS A 559 25.75 5.35 -6.36
N GLU A 560 24.66 4.60 -6.22
CA GLU A 560 24.52 3.21 -6.67
C GLU A 560 25.51 2.22 -6.02
N THR A 561 26.24 2.64 -4.98
CA THR A 561 27.26 1.80 -4.33
C THR A 561 27.07 1.73 -2.83
N GLY A 562 26.94 2.87 -2.16
CA GLY A 562 26.87 2.91 -0.70
C GLY A 562 27.18 4.27 -0.10
N VAL A 563 27.41 4.28 1.21
CA VAL A 563 27.60 5.49 2.00
C VAL A 563 28.80 5.35 2.94
N GLU A 564 29.57 6.43 3.07
CA GLU A 564 30.60 6.57 4.09
C GLU A 564 29.98 7.16 5.34
N LEU A 565 30.07 6.42 6.45
CA LEU A 565 29.48 6.76 7.73
C LEU A 565 30.55 7.10 8.75
N LYS A 566 30.21 8.02 9.64
CA LYS A 566 30.95 8.25 10.89
C LYS A 566 30.05 7.89 12.07
N ASP A 567 30.52 7.02 12.95
CA ASP A 567 29.85 6.79 14.23
C ASP A 567 29.93 8.06 15.08
N VAL A 568 28.79 8.60 15.48
CA VAL A 568 28.72 9.87 16.23
C VAL A 568 29.38 9.75 17.61
N PHE A 569 29.32 8.57 18.24
CA PHE A 569 29.82 8.37 19.61
C PHE A 569 31.15 7.62 19.66
N ALA A 570 31.37 6.64 18.77
CA ALA A 570 32.64 5.91 18.69
C ALA A 570 33.69 6.67 17.88
N GLY A 571 33.28 7.51 16.92
CA GLY A 571 34.15 8.33 16.10
C GLY A 571 34.76 7.64 14.88
N ASP A 572 34.66 6.31 14.79
CA ASP A 572 35.15 5.52 13.65
C ASP A 572 34.44 5.90 12.34
N GLN A 573 35.19 5.92 11.25
CA GLN A 573 34.67 6.13 9.90
C GLN A 573 34.82 4.87 9.04
N PHE A 574 33.78 4.54 8.29
CA PHE A 574 33.78 3.35 7.44
C PHE A 574 32.75 3.45 6.32
N PHE A 575 32.97 2.65 5.27
CA PHE A 575 32.05 2.51 4.16
C PHE A 575 31.04 1.37 4.40
N VAL A 576 29.78 1.61 4.05
CA VAL A 576 28.68 0.63 4.06
C VAL A 576 28.14 0.49 2.64
N HIS A 577 28.06 -0.74 2.15
CA HIS A 577 27.50 -1.07 0.85
C HIS A 577 25.98 -1.17 0.94
N ASP A 578 25.29 -0.19 0.37
CA ASP A 578 23.83 -0.13 0.37
C ASP A 578 23.31 0.79 -0.73
N VAL A 579 22.74 0.19 -1.78
CA VAL A 579 22.25 0.92 -2.97
C VAL A 579 21.09 1.83 -2.60
N SER A 580 20.10 1.30 -1.87
CA SER A 580 18.90 2.05 -1.47
C SER A 580 19.23 3.30 -0.65
N SER A 581 20.12 3.18 0.34
CA SER A 581 20.59 4.32 1.14
C SER A 581 21.41 5.31 0.32
N SER A 582 22.20 4.84 -0.65
CA SER A 582 22.91 5.74 -1.57
C SER A 582 21.96 6.55 -2.46
N ARG A 583 20.76 6.01 -2.75
CA ARG A 583 19.69 6.68 -3.48
C ARG A 583 18.85 7.59 -2.59
N SER A 584 18.59 7.23 -1.33
CA SER A 584 17.62 7.88 -0.42
C SER A 584 18.23 8.82 0.64
N SER A 585 19.51 8.69 0.99
CA SER A 585 20.19 9.60 1.91
C SER A 585 20.77 10.84 1.21
N VAL A 586 21.12 11.85 1.99
CA VAL A 586 21.95 12.99 1.59
C VAL A 586 23.12 13.17 2.56
N ARG A 587 24.12 13.97 2.15
CA ARG A 587 25.25 14.29 3.01
C ARG A 587 24.75 14.90 4.33
N TRP A 588 25.39 14.52 5.43
CA TRP A 588 25.08 14.96 6.79
C TRP A 588 23.78 14.41 7.40
N ASP A 589 23.10 13.49 6.73
CA ASP A 589 22.03 12.74 7.39
C ASP A 589 22.57 12.00 8.62
N CYS A 590 21.75 11.96 9.67
CA CYS A 590 22.03 11.20 10.88
C CYS A 590 21.07 10.02 10.94
N ILE A 591 21.60 8.81 10.84
CA ILE A 591 20.81 7.59 10.71
C ILE A 591 21.12 6.70 11.91
N MET A 592 20.09 6.35 12.65
CA MET A 592 20.13 5.38 13.72
C MET A 592 19.76 4.01 13.14
N THR A 593 20.71 3.09 13.06
CA THR A 593 20.51 1.78 12.40
C THR A 593 21.53 0.75 12.89
N ARG A 594 21.50 -0.48 12.36
CA ARG A 594 22.51 -1.50 12.61
C ARG A 594 23.43 -1.67 11.42
N VAL A 595 24.72 -1.75 11.70
CA VAL A 595 25.75 -2.12 10.71
C VAL A 595 26.31 -3.50 11.06
N GLN A 596 26.40 -4.36 10.06
CA GLN A 596 26.93 -5.72 10.19
C GLN A 596 27.96 -6.03 9.10
N GLU A 597 28.86 -6.97 9.39
CA GLU A 597 29.80 -7.52 8.41
C GLU A 597 29.28 -8.86 7.91
N PHE A 598 29.01 -8.96 6.61
CA PHE A 598 28.52 -10.17 5.96
C PHE A 598 29.22 -10.34 4.61
N GLU A 599 29.74 -11.55 4.34
CA GLU A 599 30.48 -11.89 3.11
C GLU A 599 31.61 -10.89 2.76
N GLY A 600 32.30 -10.37 3.79
CA GLY A 600 33.42 -9.45 3.64
C GLY A 600 33.02 -7.99 3.35
N ARG A 601 31.73 -7.65 3.43
CA ARG A 601 31.20 -6.30 3.25
C ARG A 601 30.47 -5.82 4.48
N ARG A 602 30.52 -4.51 4.74
CA ARG A 602 29.64 -3.86 5.71
C ARG A 602 28.33 -3.50 5.04
N ILE A 603 27.22 -3.91 5.62
CA ILE A 603 25.87 -3.64 5.13
C ILE A 603 24.99 -3.14 6.28
N PHE A 604 23.88 -2.48 5.96
CA PHE A 604 22.85 -2.16 6.94
C PHE A 604 22.03 -3.41 7.32
N SER A 605 21.39 -3.34 8.48
CA SER A 605 20.50 -4.39 8.98
C SER A 605 19.36 -3.79 9.80
N GLY A 606 18.15 -4.27 9.57
CA GLY A 606 16.91 -3.78 10.17
C GLY A 606 16.46 -2.42 9.62
N ASN A 607 15.37 -1.90 10.18
CA ASN A 607 14.82 -0.61 9.82
C ASN A 607 15.66 0.52 10.43
N GLY A 608 16.12 1.43 9.58
CA GLY A 608 16.82 2.63 9.99
C GLY A 608 15.83 3.73 10.43
N LEU A 609 16.22 4.50 11.44
CA LEU A 609 15.51 5.69 11.88
C LEU A 609 16.34 6.93 11.56
N ILE A 610 15.76 7.88 10.82
CA ILE A 610 16.41 9.16 10.57
C ILE A 610 16.24 10.06 11.81
N LEU A 611 17.35 10.55 12.34
CA LEU A 611 17.39 11.63 13.31
C LEU A 611 17.50 12.95 12.55
N PRO A 612 16.47 13.83 12.55
CA PRO A 612 16.57 15.13 11.92
C PRO A 612 17.78 15.88 12.46
N ARG A 613 18.65 16.35 11.57
CA ARG A 613 19.93 16.95 11.94
C ARG A 613 19.83 18.08 12.97
N PRO A 614 18.80 18.96 12.97
CA PRO A 614 18.63 19.98 14.01
C PRO A 614 18.49 19.40 15.43
N LEU A 615 18.04 18.14 15.58
CA LEU A 615 17.88 17.48 16.88
C LEU A 615 19.17 16.80 17.37
N LEU A 616 20.20 16.70 16.53
CA LEU A 616 21.42 15.93 16.82
C LEU A 616 22.11 16.38 18.11
N SER A 617 22.34 17.68 18.28
CA SER A 617 23.04 18.22 19.45
C SER A 617 22.29 17.92 20.75
N ARG A 618 20.97 18.06 20.74
CA ARG A 618 20.10 17.74 21.88
C ARG A 618 20.11 16.24 22.18
N PHE A 619 20.03 15.40 21.14
CA PHE A 619 20.10 13.95 21.29
C PHE A 619 21.44 13.50 21.87
N VAL A 620 22.57 14.04 21.36
CA VAL A 620 23.91 13.76 21.87
C VAL A 620 24.01 14.14 23.34
N ALA A 621 23.52 15.31 23.75
CA ALA A 621 23.53 15.73 25.14
C ALA A 621 22.73 14.79 26.06
N VAL A 622 21.57 14.30 25.60
CA VAL A 622 20.76 13.31 26.34
C VAL A 622 21.56 12.00 26.51
N VAL A 623 22.15 11.48 25.45
CA VAL A 623 22.96 10.25 25.51
C VAL A 623 24.17 10.42 26.42
N GLU A 624 24.91 11.52 26.33
CA GLU A 624 26.08 11.79 27.18
C GLU A 624 25.72 11.90 28.66
N GLU A 625 24.59 12.54 28.98
CA GLU A 625 24.13 12.66 30.37
C GLU A 625 23.69 11.30 30.93
N GLU A 626 22.86 10.57 30.18
CA GLU A 626 22.31 9.30 30.66
C GLU A 626 23.36 8.18 30.70
N SER A 627 24.24 8.09 29.70
CA SER A 627 25.34 7.12 29.70
C SER A 627 26.28 7.32 30.88
N ARG A 628 26.59 8.58 31.24
CA ARG A 628 27.37 8.92 32.43
C ARG A 628 26.67 8.48 33.72
N LYS A 629 25.35 8.66 33.83
CA LYS A 629 24.55 8.17 34.98
C LYS A 629 24.54 6.64 35.06
N ALA A 630 24.52 5.96 33.92
CA ALA A 630 24.55 4.51 33.82
C ALA A 630 25.96 3.90 33.99
N GLY A 631 27.01 4.73 34.00
CA GLY A 631 28.40 4.26 34.06
C GLY A 631 28.85 3.51 32.79
N GLN A 632 28.24 3.81 31.64
CA GLN A 632 28.53 3.18 30.35
C GLN A 632 29.17 4.18 29.38
N ALA A 633 29.96 3.68 28.42
CA ALA A 633 30.39 4.51 27.31
C ALA A 633 29.19 4.92 26.44
N PRO A 634 29.13 6.14 25.87
CA PRO A 634 27.98 6.59 25.08
C PRO A 634 27.58 5.64 23.95
N ALA A 635 28.54 5.10 23.19
CA ALA A 635 28.26 4.14 22.12
C ALA A 635 27.65 2.82 22.63
N GLU A 636 28.12 2.32 23.79
CA GLU A 636 27.57 1.13 24.43
C GLU A 636 26.16 1.38 24.97
N PHE A 637 25.94 2.57 25.53
CA PHE A 637 24.64 3.00 26.04
C PHE A 637 23.60 3.09 24.92
N VAL A 638 23.95 3.68 23.77
CA VAL A 638 23.09 3.74 22.58
C VAL A 638 22.68 2.33 22.14
N ARG A 639 23.66 1.42 22.06
CA ARG A 639 23.41 0.04 21.66
C ARG A 639 22.51 -0.70 22.65
N ALA A 640 22.77 -0.58 23.94
CA ALA A 640 22.03 -1.30 24.99
C ALA A 640 20.57 -0.84 25.11
N ASN A 641 20.26 0.37 24.64
CA ASN A 641 18.96 1.00 24.78
C ASN A 641 18.26 1.24 23.43
N SER A 642 18.50 0.39 22.42
CA SER A 642 17.95 0.54 21.07
C SER A 642 16.42 0.72 21.02
N HIS A 643 15.67 0.09 21.94
CA HIS A 643 14.21 0.15 22.03
C HIS A 643 13.59 1.53 22.31
N ARG A 644 14.33 2.45 22.96
CA ARG A 644 13.73 3.73 23.42
C ARG A 644 14.02 4.92 22.51
N TRP A 645 14.88 4.77 21.51
CA TRP A 645 15.36 5.93 20.74
C TRP A 645 14.28 6.54 19.85
N HIS A 646 13.38 5.73 19.30
CA HIS A 646 12.25 6.25 18.54
C HIS A 646 11.43 7.26 19.37
N ARG A 647 11.04 6.86 20.58
CA ARG A 647 10.30 7.70 21.51
C ARG A 647 11.09 8.93 21.96
N THR A 648 12.35 8.73 22.32
CA THR A 648 13.24 9.82 22.78
C THR A 648 13.35 10.92 21.70
N ILE A 649 13.44 10.52 20.43
CA ILE A 649 13.51 11.47 19.30
C ILE A 649 12.19 12.24 19.14
N GLN A 650 11.04 11.55 19.24
CA GLN A 650 9.73 12.20 19.20
C GLN A 650 9.54 13.19 20.36
N GLU A 651 9.97 12.82 21.58
CA GLU A 651 9.91 13.68 22.76
C GLU A 651 10.76 14.95 22.57
N ILE A 652 12.02 14.79 22.13
CA ILE A 652 12.90 15.92 21.82
C ILE A 652 12.27 16.84 20.76
N HIS A 653 11.70 16.26 19.70
CA HIS A 653 11.05 17.03 18.64
C HIS A 653 9.84 17.81 19.16
N LYS A 654 8.99 17.17 19.98
CA LYS A 654 7.83 17.81 20.61
C LYS A 654 8.22 18.94 21.55
N GLU A 655 9.22 18.73 22.40
CA GLU A 655 9.78 19.79 23.27
C GLU A 655 10.26 21.00 22.45
N GLN A 656 10.95 20.75 21.34
CA GLN A 656 11.45 21.82 20.48
C GLN A 656 10.31 22.60 19.81
N ILE A 657 9.29 21.92 19.29
CA ILE A 657 8.13 22.58 18.65
C ILE A 657 7.32 23.38 19.68
N THR A 658 7.02 22.80 20.83
CA THR A 658 6.21 23.44 21.88
C THR A 658 6.91 24.66 22.51
N GLY A 659 8.23 24.73 22.44
CA GLY A 659 9.01 25.89 22.88
C GLY A 659 9.02 27.09 21.90
N LEU A 660 8.60 26.91 20.64
CA LEU A 660 8.62 27.97 19.63
C LEU A 660 7.37 28.86 19.76
N LYS A 661 7.58 30.16 20.00
CA LYS A 661 6.51 31.18 19.93
C LYS A 661 6.52 31.83 18.55
N VAL A 662 5.45 31.64 17.79
CA VAL A 662 5.27 32.32 16.49
C VAL A 662 4.64 33.69 16.75
N VAL A 663 5.33 34.75 16.32
CA VAL A 663 4.88 36.15 16.42
C VAL A 663 4.93 36.83 15.05
N ASN A 664 4.12 37.87 14.85
CA ASN A 664 4.25 38.74 13.68
C ASN A 664 5.48 39.67 13.81
N ALA A 665 5.77 40.46 12.76
CA ALA A 665 6.91 41.37 12.73
C ALA A 665 6.86 42.46 13.83
N GLU A 666 5.67 42.75 14.38
CA GLU A 666 5.46 43.67 15.50
C GLU A 666 5.60 43.01 16.88
N GLY A 667 5.81 41.69 16.93
CA GLY A 667 5.94 40.90 18.15
C GLY A 667 4.61 40.45 18.77
N ASP A 668 3.48 40.69 18.11
CA ASP A 668 2.18 40.18 18.55
C ASP A 668 2.06 38.68 18.22
N ALA A 669 1.39 37.91 19.07
CA ALA A 669 1.08 36.51 18.77
C ALA A 669 0.22 36.42 17.51
N ILE A 670 0.49 35.42 16.65
CA ILE A 670 -0.33 35.20 15.46
C ILE A 670 -1.71 34.67 15.86
N GLU A 671 -2.75 35.44 15.54
CA GLU A 671 -4.16 35.06 15.65
C GLU A 671 -4.85 35.35 14.30
N PHE A 672 -5.64 34.42 13.78
CA PHE A 672 -6.41 34.67 12.56
C PHE A 672 -7.65 35.47 12.93
N CYS A 673 -7.62 36.76 12.61
CA CYS A 673 -8.64 37.72 12.98
C CYS A 673 -9.38 38.22 11.74
N SER A 674 -10.71 38.23 11.78
CA SER A 674 -11.55 38.77 10.72
C SER A 674 -12.67 39.67 11.25
N ALA A 675 -13.05 40.67 10.46
CA ALA A 675 -14.20 41.53 10.69
C ALA A 675 -15.09 41.54 9.45
N THR A 676 -16.38 41.28 9.65
CA THR A 676 -17.37 41.18 8.57
C THR A 676 -18.33 42.37 8.60
N TYR A 677 -18.64 42.89 7.41
CA TYR A 677 -19.54 44.02 7.21
C TYR A 677 -20.57 43.69 6.12
N LEU A 678 -21.78 44.21 6.29
CA LEU A 678 -22.75 44.35 5.20
C LEU A 678 -22.40 45.61 4.39
N VAL A 679 -22.35 45.48 3.08
CA VAL A 679 -22.06 46.57 2.15
C VAL A 679 -23.37 47.21 1.71
N LEU A 680 -23.49 48.53 1.89
CA LEU A 680 -24.67 49.33 1.55
C LEU A 680 -24.57 49.93 0.14
N ASP A 681 -23.34 50.16 -0.34
CA ASP A 681 -23.01 50.67 -1.67
C ASP A 681 -21.62 50.16 -2.04
N GLU A 682 -21.57 49.21 -2.97
CA GLU A 682 -20.36 48.49 -3.34
C GLU A 682 -19.41 49.33 -4.20
N GLU A 683 -19.94 50.11 -5.13
CA GLU A 683 -19.13 50.98 -6.00
C GLU A 683 -18.58 52.17 -5.22
N GLY A 684 -19.38 52.77 -4.33
CA GLY A 684 -18.92 53.82 -3.42
C GLY A 684 -17.82 53.34 -2.46
N LEU A 685 -17.96 52.11 -1.96
CA LEU A 685 -16.96 51.46 -1.11
C LEU A 685 -15.66 51.19 -1.86
N ALA A 686 -15.71 50.54 -3.03
CA ALA A 686 -14.53 50.21 -3.81
C ALA A 686 -13.77 51.46 -4.25
N ALA A 687 -14.46 52.51 -4.71
CA ALA A 687 -13.83 53.79 -5.06
C ALA A 687 -13.15 54.46 -3.85
N THR A 688 -13.75 54.34 -2.66
CA THR A 688 -13.18 54.86 -1.42
C THR A 688 -11.92 54.10 -1.01
N LEU A 689 -11.93 52.77 -1.09
CA LEU A 689 -10.77 51.93 -0.78
C LEU A 689 -9.64 52.16 -1.79
N GLY A 690 -9.93 52.19 -3.09
CA GLY A 690 -8.95 52.49 -4.14
C GLY A 690 -8.33 53.90 -4.05
N GLY A 691 -9.00 54.83 -3.36
CA GLY A 691 -8.45 56.16 -3.06
C GLY A 691 -7.46 56.21 -1.89
N MET A 692 -7.35 55.13 -1.09
CA MET A 692 -6.51 55.09 0.11
C MET A 692 -5.14 54.48 -0.20
N LYS A 693 -4.05 55.21 0.09
CA LYS A 693 -2.67 54.75 -0.16
C LYS A 693 -2.23 53.46 0.53
N VAL A 694 -2.98 53.04 1.55
CA VAL A 694 -2.70 51.82 2.34
C VAL A 694 -3.39 50.60 1.75
N PHE A 695 -4.37 50.78 0.86
CA PHE A 695 -5.08 49.71 0.19
C PHE A 695 -4.73 49.72 -1.29
N GLU A 696 -4.50 48.53 -1.84
CA GLU A 696 -4.21 48.34 -3.25
C GLU A 696 -5.14 47.27 -3.77
N GLU A 697 -5.82 47.54 -4.89
CA GLU A 697 -6.69 46.55 -5.51
C GLU A 697 -5.83 45.46 -6.15
N THR A 698 -6.03 44.22 -5.70
CA THR A 698 -5.26 43.03 -6.11
C THR A 698 -6.15 42.00 -6.81
N THR A 699 -7.29 42.42 -7.36
CA THR A 699 -8.19 41.55 -8.11
C THR A 699 -7.54 41.17 -9.46
N GLU A 700 -7.44 39.88 -9.75
CA GLU A 700 -6.89 39.34 -11.00
C GLU A 700 -7.99 38.83 -11.94
N GLU A 701 -7.70 38.68 -13.25
CA GLU A 701 -8.67 38.15 -14.23
C GLU A 701 -9.08 36.69 -13.95
N SER A 702 -8.22 35.93 -13.23
CA SER A 702 -8.49 34.56 -12.79
C SER A 702 -9.41 34.46 -11.58
N ASP A 703 -9.71 35.57 -10.91
CA ASP A 703 -10.57 35.56 -9.72
C ASP A 703 -12.05 35.36 -10.07
N PRO A 704 -12.85 34.84 -9.13
CA PRO A 704 -14.28 34.61 -9.37
C PRO A 704 -15.01 35.90 -9.78
N PRO A 705 -15.89 35.85 -10.79
CA PRO A 705 -16.66 37.02 -11.22
C PRO A 705 -17.46 37.62 -10.07
N GLY A 706 -17.36 38.94 -9.89
CA GLY A 706 -18.11 39.66 -8.84
C GLY A 706 -17.41 39.69 -7.47
N VAL A 707 -16.13 39.32 -7.40
CA VAL A 707 -15.28 39.50 -6.21
C VAL A 707 -14.29 40.64 -6.46
N ARG A 708 -14.04 41.47 -5.45
CA ARG A 708 -12.94 42.45 -5.45
C ARG A 708 -12.05 42.26 -4.24
N TYR A 709 -10.75 42.32 -4.47
CA TYR A 709 -9.72 42.08 -3.48
C TYR A 709 -8.86 43.32 -3.27
N PHE A 710 -8.56 43.64 -2.01
CA PHE A 710 -7.65 44.72 -1.65
C PHE A 710 -6.59 44.25 -0.65
N GLY A 711 -5.32 44.41 -0.99
CA GLY A 711 -4.21 44.23 -0.06
C GLY A 711 -4.05 45.44 0.87
N TRP A 712 -3.95 45.23 2.18
CA TRP A 712 -3.59 46.27 3.14
C TRP A 712 -2.08 46.25 3.36
N LEU A 713 -1.38 47.21 2.76
CA LEU A 713 0.08 47.19 2.64
C LEU A 713 0.74 48.37 3.36
N GLU A 714 2.02 48.18 3.71
CA GLU A 714 2.89 49.25 4.18
C GLU A 714 3.12 50.34 3.13
N THR A 715 3.05 51.60 3.56
CA THR A 715 3.27 52.75 2.70
C THR A 715 4.76 52.98 2.48
N GLY A 716 5.26 52.81 1.26
CA GLY A 716 6.68 52.97 0.90
C GLY A 716 6.95 52.74 -0.60
N VAL A 717 8.21 52.89 -1.03
CA VAL A 717 8.67 52.74 -2.44
C VAL A 717 9.50 51.47 -2.64
N GLU A 718 9.50 50.54 -1.68
CA GLU A 718 10.22 49.26 -1.80
C GLU A 718 9.44 48.26 -2.66
N GLU A 719 10.15 47.42 -3.42
CA GLU A 719 9.57 46.39 -4.31
C GLU A 719 8.82 45.29 -3.53
N SER A 720 9.10 45.11 -2.23
CA SER A 720 8.37 44.20 -1.34
C SER A 720 7.79 44.96 -0.14
N ARG A 721 6.48 45.21 -0.15
CA ARG A 721 5.76 45.88 0.94
C ARG A 721 5.12 44.86 1.88
N ARG A 722 5.28 45.07 3.19
CA ARG A 722 4.68 44.19 4.19
C ARG A 722 3.15 44.28 4.15
N SER A 723 2.49 43.13 4.21
CA SER A 723 1.04 43.03 4.33
C SER A 723 0.59 43.05 5.79
N TYR A 724 -0.34 43.96 6.09
CA TYR A 724 -1.03 44.06 7.37
C TYR A 724 -2.33 43.27 7.40
N GLY A 725 -2.90 42.98 6.23
CA GLY A 725 -4.15 42.24 6.09
C GLY A 725 -4.67 42.28 4.66
N HIS A 726 -5.86 41.71 4.49
CA HIS A 726 -6.52 41.61 3.21
C HIS A 726 -8.01 41.92 3.34
N ILE A 727 -8.61 42.48 2.29
CA ILE A 727 -10.03 42.79 2.23
C ILE A 727 -10.63 42.08 1.02
N GLU A 728 -11.66 41.29 1.25
CA GLU A 728 -12.53 40.71 0.22
C GLU A 728 -13.87 41.43 0.22
N ILE A 729 -14.34 41.85 -0.96
CA ILE A 729 -15.72 42.30 -1.18
C ILE A 729 -16.39 41.32 -2.13
N ARG A 730 -17.51 40.74 -1.68
CA ARG A 730 -18.27 39.74 -2.43
C ARG A 730 -19.71 39.69 -1.95
N ASP A 731 -20.65 39.57 -2.89
CA ASP A 731 -22.07 39.31 -2.62
C ASP A 731 -22.68 40.30 -1.58
N GLY A 732 -22.34 41.59 -1.69
CA GLY A 732 -22.79 42.63 -0.76
C GLY A 732 -22.20 42.54 0.65
N ARG A 733 -21.06 41.86 0.82
CA ARG A 733 -20.34 41.75 2.10
C ARG A 733 -18.87 42.15 1.92
N LEU A 734 -18.31 42.72 2.97
CA LEU A 734 -16.88 42.98 3.08
C LEU A 734 -16.32 42.15 4.24
N ARG A 735 -15.19 41.47 4.00
CA ARG A 735 -14.43 40.74 5.02
C ARG A 735 -13.01 41.30 5.08
N LEU A 736 -12.63 41.85 6.22
CA LEU A 736 -11.24 42.23 6.53
C LEU A 736 -10.60 41.06 7.29
N GLU A 737 -9.43 40.60 6.84
CA GLU A 737 -8.64 39.55 7.49
C GLU A 737 -7.23 40.03 7.84
N CYS A 738 -6.72 39.61 8.99
CA CYS A 738 -5.37 39.92 9.45
C CYS A 738 -4.90 38.91 10.51
N ASN A 739 -3.61 38.96 10.87
CA ASN A 739 -2.96 37.98 11.73
C ASN A 739 -2.74 38.45 13.19
N SER A 740 -3.48 39.45 13.67
CA SER A 740 -3.53 39.81 15.10
C SER A 740 -4.75 40.69 15.44
N ARG A 741 -5.22 40.64 16.69
CA ARG A 741 -6.26 41.55 17.21
C ARG A 741 -5.91 43.02 17.04
N ARG A 742 -4.62 43.35 17.22
CA ARG A 742 -4.11 44.71 17.09
C ARG A 742 -4.29 45.22 15.67
N ARG A 743 -3.89 44.42 14.66
CA ARG A 743 -4.10 44.75 13.25
C ARG A 743 -5.58 44.83 12.91
N LEU A 744 -6.42 43.93 13.45
CA LEU A 744 -7.87 43.98 13.24
C LEU A 744 -8.45 45.31 13.71
N GLN A 745 -8.12 45.72 14.93
CA GLN A 745 -8.60 46.99 15.50
C GLN A 745 -8.21 48.19 14.64
N ILE A 746 -6.96 48.23 14.14
CA ILE A 746 -6.47 49.31 13.28
C ILE A 746 -7.21 49.29 11.93
N GLY A 747 -7.34 48.13 11.29
CA GLY A 747 -8.03 47.98 10.01
C GLY A 747 -9.51 48.35 10.11
N ARG A 748 -10.18 47.98 11.21
CA ARG A 748 -11.56 48.41 11.50
C ARG A 748 -11.68 49.92 11.62
N GLN A 749 -10.80 50.57 12.38
CA GLN A 749 -10.80 52.04 12.49
C GLN A 749 -10.56 52.73 11.14
N LEU A 750 -9.72 52.16 10.28
CA LEU A 750 -9.50 52.65 8.92
C LEU A 750 -10.79 52.55 8.08
N LEU A 751 -11.49 51.42 8.14
CA LEU A 751 -12.75 51.21 7.42
C LEU A 751 -13.87 52.10 7.95
N GLU A 752 -14.09 52.14 9.27
CA GLU A 752 -15.14 52.93 9.90
C GLU A 752 -14.97 54.43 9.65
N LYS A 753 -13.72 54.93 9.68
CA LYS A 753 -13.42 56.35 9.47
C LYS A 753 -13.60 56.80 8.02
N ASN A 754 -13.18 55.98 7.05
CA ASN A 754 -13.11 56.40 5.65
C ASN A 754 -14.27 55.88 4.81
N ALA A 755 -14.80 54.68 5.11
CA ALA A 755 -15.85 54.01 4.35
C ALA A 755 -17.10 53.66 5.20
N GLY A 756 -17.21 54.16 6.43
CA GLY A 756 -18.28 53.83 7.36
C GLY A 756 -19.70 54.16 6.88
N SER A 757 -19.86 55.13 5.98
CA SER A 757 -21.17 55.43 5.35
C SER A 757 -21.68 54.32 4.43
N PHE A 758 -20.78 53.45 3.95
CA PHE A 758 -21.08 52.36 3.03
C PHE A 758 -21.12 50.99 3.70
N LEU A 759 -20.82 50.92 5.01
CA LEU A 759 -20.62 49.67 5.72
C LEU A 759 -21.47 49.60 6.98
N LYS A 760 -22.01 48.40 7.26
CA LYS A 760 -22.62 48.07 8.54
C LYS A 760 -21.95 46.85 9.14
N HIS A 761 -21.19 47.05 10.22
CA HIS A 761 -20.48 45.99 10.94
C HIS A 761 -21.42 44.88 11.42
N GLN A 762 -21.01 43.63 11.22
CA GLN A 762 -21.78 42.42 11.58
C GLN A 762 -21.14 41.63 12.72
N GLY A 763 -19.81 41.62 12.82
CA GLY A 763 -19.10 40.92 13.89
C GLY A 763 -17.61 40.75 13.62
N ASP A 764 -16.88 40.41 14.68
CA ASP A 764 -15.45 40.10 14.67
C ASP A 764 -15.23 38.68 15.19
N VAL A 765 -14.28 37.98 14.59
CA VAL A 765 -13.81 36.67 15.04
C VAL A 765 -12.30 36.71 15.11
N CYS A 766 -11.71 36.19 16.18
CA CYS A 766 -10.28 35.94 16.28
C CYS A 766 -10.08 34.54 16.84
N GLU A 767 -9.37 33.70 16.09
CA GLU A 767 -8.99 32.34 16.49
C GLU A 767 -7.46 32.27 16.66
N SER A 768 -7.00 31.51 17.66
CA SER A 768 -5.57 31.27 17.86
C SER A 768 -4.99 30.34 16.79
N LEU A 769 -3.67 30.36 16.62
CA LEU A 769 -2.96 29.45 15.69
C LEU A 769 -3.28 27.97 15.97
N ASP A 770 -3.42 27.59 17.24
CA ASP A 770 -3.70 26.20 17.64
C ASP A 770 -5.15 25.80 17.34
N GLU A 771 -6.12 26.68 17.62
CA GLU A 771 -7.54 26.46 17.26
C GLU A 771 -7.73 26.38 15.73
N ALA A 772 -7.01 27.23 14.98
CA ALA A 772 -7.01 27.22 13.52
C ALA A 772 -6.38 25.93 12.96
N LYS A 773 -5.27 25.45 13.55
CA LYS A 773 -4.65 24.16 13.19
C LYS A 773 -5.57 22.98 13.48
N GLU A 774 -6.23 22.96 14.64
CA GLU A 774 -7.19 21.91 14.97
C GLU A 774 -8.38 21.92 14.01
N ARG A 775 -8.90 23.09 13.64
CA ARG A 775 -9.96 23.23 12.64
C ARG A 775 -9.50 22.78 11.25
N MET A 776 -8.32 23.22 10.80
CA MET A 776 -7.75 22.81 9.52
C MET A 776 -7.31 21.34 9.48
N SER A 777 -7.04 20.70 10.64
CA SER A 777 -6.80 19.25 10.70
C SER A 777 -8.10 18.43 10.60
N ARG A 778 -9.25 19.06 10.89
CA ARG A 778 -10.59 18.47 10.77
C ARG A 778 -11.23 18.73 9.40
N GLU A 779 -10.75 19.73 8.66
CA GLU A 779 -11.10 20.00 7.27
C GLU A 779 -10.10 19.23 6.37
N LYS A 780 -10.54 18.49 5.34
CA LYS A 780 -9.59 17.84 4.40
C LYS A 780 -8.68 18.93 3.82
N PRO A 781 -7.35 18.72 3.69
CA PRO A 781 -6.51 19.65 2.96
C PRO A 781 -7.11 19.81 1.57
N LYS A 782 -7.36 21.06 1.14
CA LYS A 782 -7.52 21.32 -0.29
C LYS A 782 -6.25 20.81 -0.95
N GLU A 783 -6.40 20.00 -2.00
CA GLU A 783 -5.28 19.54 -2.83
C GLU A 783 -4.34 20.73 -3.07
N GLU A 784 -3.14 20.66 -2.51
CA GLU A 784 -2.07 21.56 -2.92
C GLU A 784 -1.90 21.33 -4.41
N THR A 785 -2.15 22.38 -5.19
CA THR A 785 -1.75 22.45 -6.59
C THR A 785 -0.33 21.92 -6.68
N ALA A 786 -0.16 20.80 -7.39
CA ALA A 786 1.12 20.16 -7.65
C ALA A 786 2.17 21.26 -7.87
N GLN A 787 3.16 21.34 -6.98
CA GLN A 787 4.20 22.37 -7.07
C GLN A 787 4.85 22.24 -8.45
N ARG A 788 4.58 23.23 -9.30
CA ARG A 788 5.15 23.31 -10.63
C ARG A 788 6.67 23.40 -10.48
N VAL A 789 7.40 22.53 -11.18
CA VAL A 789 8.86 22.62 -11.27
C VAL A 789 9.22 24.04 -11.73
N PRO A 790 9.99 24.82 -10.94
CA PRO A 790 10.34 26.18 -11.30
C PRO A 790 11.11 26.21 -12.63
N SER A 791 10.80 27.18 -13.49
CA SER A 791 11.53 27.43 -14.75
C SER A 791 13.01 27.74 -14.47
N GLU A 792 13.87 27.60 -15.49
CA GLU A 792 15.31 27.88 -15.32
C GLU A 792 15.58 29.31 -14.86
N GLU A 793 14.80 30.29 -15.35
CA GLU A 793 14.89 31.70 -14.96
C GLU A 793 14.51 31.93 -13.48
N GLU A 794 13.45 31.27 -13.00
CA GLU A 794 13.05 31.31 -11.59
C GLU A 794 14.08 30.62 -10.68
N ARG A 795 14.68 29.51 -11.14
CA ARG A 795 15.76 28.82 -10.40
C ARG A 795 16.99 29.72 -10.25
N GLU A 796 17.39 30.41 -11.31
CA GLU A 796 18.53 31.33 -11.27
C GLU A 796 18.26 32.51 -10.32
N LEU A 797 17.05 33.09 -10.36
CA LEU A 797 16.67 34.17 -9.46
C LEU A 797 16.69 33.74 -7.98
N VAL A 798 16.17 32.56 -7.66
CA VAL A 798 16.20 32.02 -6.28
C VAL A 798 17.63 31.76 -5.82
N LEU A 799 18.50 31.22 -6.69
CA LEU A 799 19.91 30.99 -6.35
C LEU A 799 20.66 32.31 -6.15
N GLN A 800 20.39 33.33 -6.95
CA GLN A 800 20.96 34.66 -6.78
C GLN A 800 20.53 35.27 -5.44
N PHE A 801 19.23 35.23 -5.12
CA PHE A 801 18.71 35.71 -3.84
C PHE A 801 19.35 34.98 -2.66
N LYS A 802 19.45 33.64 -2.71
CA LYS A 802 20.14 32.85 -1.67
C LYS A 802 21.61 33.24 -1.55
N ALA A 803 22.30 33.48 -2.66
CA ALA A 803 23.70 33.91 -2.64
C ALA A 803 23.90 35.26 -1.97
N GLU A 804 23.03 36.24 -2.28
CA GLU A 804 23.04 37.56 -1.63
C GLU A 804 22.70 37.46 -0.14
N HIS A 805 21.68 36.66 0.20
CA HIS A 805 21.26 36.42 1.59
C HIS A 805 22.35 35.74 2.43
N TYR A 806 22.96 34.66 1.93
CA TYR A 806 23.99 33.94 2.69
C TYR A 806 25.36 34.64 2.67
N ALA A 807 25.60 35.61 1.79
CA ALA A 807 26.84 36.37 1.77
C ALA A 807 27.04 37.22 3.04
N THR A 808 25.96 37.68 3.69
CA THR A 808 26.02 38.46 4.93
C THR A 808 26.11 37.58 6.19
N TRP A 809 25.69 36.31 6.09
CA TRP A 809 25.64 35.37 7.22
C TRP A 809 26.96 35.26 8.04
N PRO A 810 28.17 35.24 7.45
CA PRO A 810 29.43 35.19 8.23
C PRO A 810 29.63 36.35 9.21
N ASP A 811 28.96 37.47 8.97
CA ASP A 811 29.10 38.73 9.71
C ASP A 811 27.84 39.07 10.55
N GLU A 812 26.83 38.19 10.55
CA GLU A 812 25.61 38.35 11.33
C GLU A 812 25.75 37.75 12.75
N PRO A 813 25.39 38.49 13.82
CA PRO A 813 25.36 37.94 15.17
C PRO A 813 24.30 36.85 15.33
N LEU A 814 24.70 35.65 15.75
CA LEU A 814 23.78 34.51 15.88
C LEU A 814 23.51 34.17 17.36
N PRO A 815 22.24 34.03 17.78
CA PRO A 815 21.90 33.55 19.11
C PRO A 815 22.53 32.20 19.46
N ALA A 816 22.61 31.30 18.48
CA ALA A 816 23.22 29.97 18.61
C ALA A 816 24.73 30.03 18.96
N LEU A 817 25.40 31.15 18.69
CA LEU A 817 26.81 31.38 19.00
C LEU A 817 26.99 32.30 20.21
N GLY A 818 25.93 32.52 20.99
CA GLY A 818 25.92 33.44 22.13
C GLY A 818 25.97 34.92 21.71
N GLY A 819 25.42 35.26 20.54
CA GLY A 819 25.41 36.62 20.00
C GLY A 819 26.70 37.04 19.29
N ARG A 820 27.64 36.12 19.06
CA ARG A 820 28.84 36.33 18.22
C ARG A 820 28.53 36.08 16.76
N THR A 821 29.32 36.65 15.85
CA THR A 821 29.26 36.29 14.42
C THR A 821 30.00 34.97 14.14
N PRO A 822 29.66 34.23 13.07
CA PRO A 822 30.45 33.07 12.65
C PRO A 822 31.94 33.39 12.49
N ARG A 823 32.28 34.55 11.92
CA ARG A 823 33.67 35.00 11.73
C ARG A 823 34.42 35.22 13.05
N GLU A 824 33.73 35.65 14.10
CA GLU A 824 34.30 35.79 15.44
C GLU A 824 34.46 34.44 16.14
N ALA A 825 33.44 33.58 16.05
CA ALA A 825 33.41 32.28 16.72
C ALA A 825 34.54 31.35 16.24
N VAL A 826 34.83 31.32 14.93
CA VAL A 826 35.89 30.47 14.34
C VAL A 826 37.32 30.79 14.82
N ARG A 827 37.52 31.86 15.60
CA ARG A 827 38.84 32.15 16.22
C ARG A 827 39.20 31.21 17.36
N SER A 828 38.23 30.47 17.90
CA SER A 828 38.43 29.48 18.96
C SER A 828 38.16 28.07 18.44
N GLU A 829 38.82 27.05 18.99
CA GLU A 829 38.59 25.66 18.56
C GLU A 829 37.15 25.21 18.82
N VAL A 830 36.56 25.61 19.96
CA VAL A 830 35.15 25.36 20.29
C VAL A 830 34.23 26.03 19.28
N GLY A 831 34.43 27.33 19.03
CA GLY A 831 33.60 28.06 18.08
C GLY A 831 33.76 27.61 16.62
N ARG A 832 34.92 27.06 16.22
CA ARG A 832 35.05 26.39 14.92
C ARG A 832 34.14 25.18 14.78
N ARG A 833 33.99 24.39 15.85
CA ARG A 833 33.08 23.24 15.87
C ARG A 833 31.62 23.70 15.85
N GLU A 834 31.26 24.69 16.66
CA GLU A 834 29.91 25.29 16.68
C GLU A 834 29.50 25.82 15.30
N VAL A 835 30.39 26.53 14.60
CA VAL A 835 30.13 27.06 13.25
C VAL A 835 30.11 25.96 12.20
N ASP A 836 30.99 24.96 12.27
CA ASP A 836 30.96 23.80 11.36
C ASP A 836 29.65 23.01 11.48
N ASP A 837 29.14 22.82 12.70
CA ASP A 837 27.87 22.13 12.94
C ASP A 837 26.67 22.89 12.37
N LEU A 838 26.64 24.23 12.52
CA LEU A 838 25.63 25.09 11.88
C LEU A 838 25.69 25.00 10.35
N LEU A 839 26.88 25.05 9.77
CA LEU A 839 27.05 24.92 8.31
C LEU A 839 26.57 23.56 7.82
N ARG A 840 26.90 22.46 8.50
CA ARG A 840 26.42 21.13 8.11
C ARG A 840 24.90 21.01 8.23
N MET A 841 24.27 21.69 9.20
CA MET A 841 22.81 21.76 9.31
C MET A 841 22.20 22.46 8.09
N MET A 842 22.75 23.61 7.69
CA MET A 842 22.27 24.36 6.52
C MET A 842 22.51 23.59 5.22
N GLU A 843 23.69 22.99 5.07
CA GLU A 843 24.03 22.13 3.93
C GLU A 843 23.11 20.92 3.82
N ASN A 844 22.78 20.24 4.92
CA ASN A 844 21.85 19.12 4.91
C ASN A 844 20.48 19.54 4.34
N GLY A 845 19.97 20.72 4.73
CA GLY A 845 18.73 21.28 4.20
C GLY A 845 18.80 21.57 2.70
N GLU A 846 19.88 22.19 2.23
CA GLU A 846 20.07 22.44 0.79
C GLU A 846 20.27 21.14 -0.01
N GLU A 847 20.96 20.13 0.53
CA GLU A 847 21.10 18.83 -0.11
C GLU A 847 19.75 18.09 -0.24
N ARG A 848 18.89 18.16 0.78
CA ARG A 848 17.52 17.63 0.72
C ARG A 848 16.71 18.34 -0.36
N LEU A 849 16.75 19.67 -0.39
CA LEU A 849 16.08 20.46 -1.42
C LEU A 849 16.60 20.12 -2.83
N ARG A 850 17.93 19.94 -2.99
CA ARG A 850 18.53 19.54 -4.27
C ARG A 850 17.98 18.21 -4.77
N LYS A 851 17.83 17.26 -3.86
CA LYS A 851 17.31 15.93 -4.15
C LYS A 851 15.85 15.94 -4.58
N GLU A 852 15.06 16.82 -3.99
CA GLU A 852 13.65 17.07 -4.35
C GLU A 852 13.50 17.92 -5.64
N GLY A 853 14.62 18.24 -6.33
CA GLY A 853 14.60 19.00 -7.58
C GLY A 853 14.58 20.53 -7.41
N GLY A 854 14.68 21.03 -6.17
CA GLY A 854 14.71 22.46 -5.86
C GLY A 854 16.06 23.15 -6.11
N PRO A 855 16.08 24.50 -6.18
CA PRO A 855 17.29 25.30 -6.32
C PRO A 855 18.10 25.34 -5.00
N ALA A 856 19.18 24.57 -4.96
CA ALA A 856 20.00 24.38 -3.76
C ALA A 856 21.32 25.17 -3.77
N PHE A 857 21.58 25.93 -2.71
CA PHE A 857 22.78 26.74 -2.56
C PHE A 857 24.03 25.90 -2.21
N ASP A 858 25.21 26.35 -2.67
CA ASP A 858 26.51 25.74 -2.35
C ASP A 858 27.26 26.57 -1.30
N PHE A 859 27.48 25.99 -0.12
CA PHE A 859 28.17 26.63 1.00
C PHE A 859 29.70 26.63 0.90
N SER A 860 30.29 26.03 -0.15
CA SER A 860 31.75 25.99 -0.35
C SER A 860 32.44 27.38 -0.26
N PRO A 861 31.89 28.47 -0.85
CA PRO A 861 32.48 29.80 -0.72
C PRO A 861 32.46 30.34 0.72
N ILE A 862 31.41 30.02 1.48
CA ILE A 862 31.25 30.45 2.88
C ILE A 862 32.22 29.69 3.78
N ARG A 863 32.34 28.38 3.60
CA ARG A 863 33.35 27.56 4.28
C ARG A 863 34.76 28.12 4.07
N LYS A 864 35.11 28.45 2.83
CA LYS A 864 36.41 29.06 2.49
C LYS A 864 36.61 30.42 3.17
N THR A 865 35.58 31.26 3.20
CA THR A 865 35.61 32.58 3.87
C THR A 865 35.86 32.48 5.38
N LEU A 866 35.37 31.40 5.99
CA LEU A 866 35.51 31.11 7.42
C LEU A 866 36.74 30.25 7.76
N GLY A 867 37.51 29.80 6.75
CA GLY A 867 38.65 28.89 6.94
C GLY A 867 38.23 27.52 7.47
N LEU A 868 37.08 27.01 7.01
CA LEU A 868 36.50 25.71 7.35
C LEU A 868 36.38 24.79 6.11
N ASP A 869 37.18 25.06 5.09
CA ASP A 869 37.38 24.18 3.95
C ASP A 869 38.02 22.85 4.41
N ARG A 870 37.45 21.73 3.93
CA ARG A 870 37.92 20.37 4.22
C ARG A 870 38.43 19.72 2.95
#